data_AF-A0A927ZE51-F1
#
_entry.id   AF-A0A927ZE51-F1
#
_cell.length_a   1.000
_cell.length_b   1.000
_cell.length_c   1.000
_cell.angle_alpha   90.00
_cell.angle_beta   90.00
_cell.angle_gamma   90.00
#
_symmetry.space_group_name_H-M   'P 1'
#
loop_
_entity.id
_entity.type
_entity.pdbx_description
1 polymer ?
#
loop_
_entity_poly.entity_id
_entity_poly.type
_entity_poly.pdbx_seq_one_letter_code
_entity_poly.pdbx_strand_id
1 'polypeptide(L)'
;MKKIIMGILAHVDAGKTTLSEGILYKSGTIRKVGRVDNKDAFLDTDIQERARGITIFSKQARFAWNDMEVTLLDTPGHVDFSTEMERTLQVLDYAILVISALDGVQGHTETLWKLLKEYEIPTFIFVNKMDQQGADKEQVLADLKRRLNDGCVDFTETDTEEFFEEVATTDEDLLEQYLETGEISDDDIRDLIVERKLFPCFFGSALKLEGIESFLDGIRNYTEEMFYDDVFAARVFKITRDEQGNRLTHLKVTGGSLKVKELIKTPYWEEKVNQIRLYSGSKFDPVQVAEAGTVCAVTGLTQTKPGEGLGADGGDNAPMLEPVLTYRIQLPDGVDASVMLPKLRMLEEEDPMLSIDWKEELQEIHAKLMGEVQIEVLTNLVKERFDVDISFDEGNIVYKETISNVVEGVGHFEPLRHYAEVHLLMEPGEPGSGIIIDADCSEDLLDRNWQRLILTHLYEREHRGVLIGAPITDMKITLKAGKAHLKHTEGGDFRQATYRAVRQGLRQAQSVLLEPWYDFRLEIPEANIGRAMMDVEKMYGKVAIDYSENEDGNYNSSIACGNTGSSAYNQSSLSAEERMTVLKGSCPVSTMRGYPVELYSYTRGRGRLFCALKGYAPCHNAEQIIEVAAYIPESDLEHPTGSVFCSHGAGVNVPWDEVKDHMHLPSILAPVKENDWDDMDYMPSEKEEMWIGQDEVDAIISRTFYSNQSSKAAFNRKRYKKSRNKSGENHGYLFRSGSMGNGRHGENSYSGSTSVTYFSKEDRRRDLSYTISREKKDEFLLVDGYNIIFAWDDLKELAEKNIDSARDKLMDILCNYQGYKKCQLMVVFDAYRVKGHDTEVSEYHNIFVVYTKEAETADSYIEKFAHKNSNKYDITVATSDRLEQMIIMGQGCRALSARSLKEEVEIAVKELRSELDAHNPKEKHTIGDAVNFSNIIGIELDE
;
A
#
# COMPACT_ATOMS: atom_id res chain seq x y z
N MET A 1 27.33 5.64 -40.43
CA MET A 1 25.87 5.79 -40.64
C MET A 1 25.30 6.10 -39.30
N LYS A 2 24.41 7.08 -39.27
CA LYS A 2 23.88 7.68 -38.06
C LYS A 2 22.78 6.79 -37.46
N LYS A 3 22.86 6.42 -36.18
CA LYS A 3 21.81 5.63 -35.51
C LYS A 3 20.80 6.54 -34.81
N ILE A 4 19.51 6.24 -34.94
CA ILE A 4 18.44 6.94 -34.21
C ILE A 4 17.36 5.95 -33.76
N ILE A 5 16.85 6.10 -32.55
CA ILE A 5 15.66 5.42 -32.03
C ILE A 5 14.50 6.42 -32.05
N MET A 6 13.50 6.19 -32.91
CA MET A 6 12.34 7.06 -33.04
C MET A 6 11.07 6.35 -32.58
N GLY A 7 10.27 7.00 -31.73
CA GLY A 7 8.95 6.50 -31.35
C GLY A 7 7.87 7.18 -32.17
N ILE A 8 6.93 6.43 -32.74
CA ILE A 8 5.77 6.99 -33.42
C ILE A 8 4.54 6.88 -32.53
N LEU A 9 3.94 8.04 -32.23
CA LEU A 9 2.87 8.23 -31.25
C LEU A 9 1.69 8.93 -31.90
N ALA A 10 0.47 8.55 -31.54
CA ALA A 10 -0.74 9.18 -32.05
C ALA A 10 -1.96 8.89 -31.17
N HIS A 11 -2.98 9.73 -31.32
CA HIS A 11 -4.35 9.35 -30.97
C HIS A 11 -4.88 8.25 -31.91
N VAL A 12 -5.78 7.40 -31.40
CA VAL A 12 -6.63 6.45 -32.15
C VAL A 12 -7.06 7.03 -33.50
N ASP A 13 -7.08 6.21 -34.55
CA ASP A 13 -7.48 6.57 -35.92
C ASP A 13 -6.72 7.73 -36.60
N ALA A 14 -5.71 8.35 -35.99
CA ALA A 14 -4.86 9.35 -36.66
C ALA A 14 -3.94 8.76 -37.75
N GLY A 15 -3.93 7.43 -37.91
CA GLY A 15 -3.24 6.73 -39.00
C GLY A 15 -1.77 6.41 -38.73
N LYS A 16 -1.38 6.30 -37.44
CA LYS A 16 -0.07 5.87 -36.94
C LYS A 16 0.51 4.67 -37.72
N THR A 17 -0.19 3.53 -37.71
CA THR A 17 0.26 2.31 -38.40
C THR A 17 0.35 2.51 -39.91
N THR A 18 -0.54 3.31 -40.51
CA THR A 18 -0.48 3.64 -41.94
C THR A 18 0.78 4.45 -42.28
N LEU A 19 1.24 5.34 -41.40
CA LEU A 19 2.48 6.09 -41.58
C LEU A 19 3.71 5.20 -41.40
N SER A 20 3.74 4.33 -40.40
CA SER A 20 4.86 3.40 -40.19
C SER A 20 4.97 2.37 -41.33
N GLU A 21 3.86 1.80 -41.82
CA GLU A 21 3.84 1.01 -43.07
C GLU A 21 4.37 1.80 -44.27
N GLY A 22 3.98 3.07 -44.40
CA GLY A 22 4.43 3.96 -45.47
C GLY A 22 5.94 4.24 -45.43
N ILE A 23 6.49 4.49 -44.25
CA ILE A 23 7.94 4.67 -44.01
C ILE A 23 8.71 3.39 -44.32
N LEU A 24 8.24 2.23 -43.84
CA LEU A 24 8.86 0.93 -44.09
C LEU A 24 8.82 0.54 -45.58
N TYR A 25 7.80 0.98 -46.33
CA TYR A 25 7.72 0.76 -47.76
C TYR A 25 8.61 1.72 -48.56
N LYS A 26 8.62 3.02 -48.22
CA LYS A 26 9.46 4.03 -48.88
C LYS A 26 10.95 3.76 -48.69
N SER A 27 11.37 3.34 -47.49
CA SER A 27 12.74 2.86 -47.20
C SER A 27 13.09 1.52 -47.89
N GLY A 28 12.16 0.87 -48.59
CA GLY A 28 12.36 -0.42 -49.25
C GLY A 28 12.43 -1.63 -48.31
N THR A 29 12.18 -1.44 -47.02
CA THR A 29 12.21 -2.49 -45.97
C THR A 29 11.11 -3.53 -46.20
N ILE A 30 9.90 -3.09 -46.57
CA ILE A 30 8.80 -3.97 -46.99
C ILE A 30 8.49 -3.81 -48.48
N ARG A 31 8.18 -4.93 -49.16
CA ARG A 31 7.95 -4.97 -50.63
C ARG A 31 6.54 -4.56 -51.07
N LYS A 32 5.64 -4.35 -50.11
CA LYS A 32 4.25 -3.92 -50.27
C LYS A 32 3.84 -3.18 -49.00
N VAL A 33 3.04 -2.14 -49.14
CA VAL A 33 2.33 -1.48 -48.02
C VAL A 33 1.20 -2.42 -47.55
N GLY A 34 1.18 -2.77 -46.27
CA GLY A 34 0.01 -3.40 -45.64
C GLY A 34 -1.01 -2.34 -45.18
N ARG A 35 -2.22 -2.77 -44.80
CA ARG A 35 -3.26 -1.88 -44.25
C ARG A 35 -3.96 -2.51 -43.06
N VAL A 36 -4.31 -1.65 -42.11
CA VAL A 36 -5.14 -1.99 -40.94
C VAL A 36 -6.51 -2.50 -41.38
N ASP A 37 -7.19 -1.79 -42.29
CA ASP A 37 -8.51 -2.19 -42.86
C ASP A 37 -8.50 -3.58 -43.50
N ASN A 38 -7.40 -3.92 -44.18
CA ASN A 38 -7.19 -5.21 -44.84
C ASN A 38 -6.71 -6.30 -43.88
N LYS A 39 -6.32 -5.94 -42.66
CA LYS A 39 -5.72 -6.81 -41.63
C LYS A 39 -4.39 -7.44 -42.09
N ASP A 40 -3.67 -6.77 -42.98
CA ASP A 40 -2.40 -7.24 -43.60
C ASP A 40 -1.18 -6.33 -43.35
N ALA A 41 -1.27 -5.41 -42.38
CA ALA A 41 -0.12 -4.67 -41.86
C ALA A 41 1.00 -5.60 -41.36
N PHE A 42 2.24 -5.16 -41.56
CA PHE A 42 3.48 -5.82 -41.15
C PHE A 42 3.74 -5.67 -39.66
N LEU A 43 3.39 -4.52 -39.06
CA LEU A 43 3.56 -4.27 -37.62
C LEU A 43 2.44 -4.89 -36.76
N ASP A 44 1.16 -4.67 -37.11
CA ASP A 44 0.02 -5.28 -36.42
C ASP A 44 -0.08 -6.78 -36.79
N THR A 45 0.82 -7.59 -36.22
CA THR A 45 0.89 -9.05 -36.38
C THR A 45 -0.13 -9.82 -35.55
N ASP A 46 -0.63 -9.23 -34.48
CA ASP A 46 -1.45 -9.90 -33.47
C ASP A 46 -2.89 -10.09 -33.94
N ILE A 47 -3.57 -11.12 -33.42
CA ILE A 47 -4.96 -11.43 -33.79
C ILE A 47 -5.91 -10.37 -33.22
N GLN A 48 -5.68 -9.88 -32.01
CA GLN A 48 -6.49 -8.90 -31.30
C GLN A 48 -6.35 -7.50 -31.92
N GLU A 49 -5.13 -7.12 -32.32
CA GLU A 49 -4.84 -5.89 -33.07
C GLU A 49 -5.51 -5.92 -34.44
N ARG A 50 -5.31 -7.00 -35.20
CA ARG A 50 -5.99 -7.21 -36.49
C ARG A 50 -7.50 -7.29 -36.35
N ALA A 51 -8.04 -7.78 -35.24
CA ALA A 51 -9.48 -7.82 -35.00
C ALA A 51 -10.05 -6.40 -34.86
N ARG A 52 -9.47 -5.59 -33.97
CA ARG A 52 -9.98 -4.25 -33.58
C ARG A 52 -9.52 -3.09 -34.46
N GLY A 53 -8.38 -3.22 -35.16
CA GLY A 53 -7.78 -2.15 -35.95
C GLY A 53 -6.94 -1.14 -35.14
N ILE A 54 -6.50 -1.54 -33.93
CA ILE A 54 -5.65 -0.72 -33.05
C ILE A 54 -4.37 -1.48 -32.72
N THR A 55 -3.24 -0.78 -32.64
CA THR A 55 -2.00 -1.34 -32.08
C THR A 55 -2.13 -1.42 -30.56
N ILE A 56 -1.89 -2.60 -30.01
CA ILE A 56 -2.03 -2.93 -28.58
C ILE A 56 -0.65 -3.03 -27.94
N PHE A 57 0.31 -3.65 -28.64
CA PHE A 57 1.65 -3.88 -28.14
C PHE A 57 2.69 -3.06 -28.91
N SER A 58 3.64 -2.44 -28.19
CA SER A 58 4.73 -1.70 -28.82
C SER A 58 5.71 -2.60 -29.57
N LYS A 59 6.12 -2.19 -30.79
CA LYS A 59 6.86 -3.04 -31.73
C LYS A 59 7.98 -2.29 -32.43
N GLN A 60 9.11 -2.97 -32.64
CA GLN A 60 10.27 -2.39 -33.31
C GLN A 60 10.40 -2.84 -34.77
N ALA A 61 10.72 -1.90 -35.65
CA ALA A 61 11.20 -2.16 -37.01
C ALA A 61 12.46 -1.33 -37.29
N ARG A 62 13.47 -1.96 -37.88
CA ARG A 62 14.71 -1.30 -38.31
C ARG A 62 14.67 -1.02 -39.80
N PHE A 63 14.93 0.21 -40.19
CA PHE A 63 15.06 0.64 -41.59
C PHE A 63 16.28 1.54 -41.80
N ALA A 64 16.72 1.68 -43.03
CA ALA A 64 17.77 2.63 -43.41
C ALA A 64 17.22 3.67 -44.39
N TRP A 65 17.69 4.92 -44.26
CA TRP A 65 17.39 6.01 -45.18
C TRP A 65 18.68 6.75 -45.50
N ASN A 66 19.16 6.61 -46.74
CA ASN A 66 20.45 7.12 -47.19
C ASN A 66 21.64 6.69 -46.30
N ASP A 67 22.13 7.58 -45.44
CA ASP A 67 23.26 7.42 -44.51
C ASP A 67 22.83 7.28 -43.03
N MET A 68 21.53 7.20 -42.77
CA MET A 68 20.89 7.04 -41.45
C MET A 68 20.29 5.62 -41.29
N GLU A 69 20.41 5.03 -40.11
CA GLU A 69 19.72 3.81 -39.66
C GLU A 69 18.77 4.17 -38.51
N VAL A 70 17.48 3.83 -38.66
CA VAL A 70 16.44 4.16 -37.69
C VAL A 70 15.83 2.88 -37.11
N THR A 71 15.77 2.81 -35.79
CA THR A 71 14.90 1.86 -35.07
C THR A 71 13.60 2.58 -34.74
N LEU A 72 12.54 2.27 -35.49
CA LEU A 72 11.20 2.78 -35.26
C LEU A 72 10.51 1.93 -34.20
N LEU A 73 10.09 2.54 -33.09
CA LEU A 73 9.24 1.95 -32.07
C LEU A 73 7.80 2.45 -32.26
N ASP A 74 6.94 1.56 -32.75
CA ASP A 74 5.52 1.85 -32.92
C ASP A 74 4.81 1.67 -31.57
N THR A 75 4.22 2.74 -31.02
CA THR A 75 3.58 2.70 -29.68
C THR A 75 2.07 2.44 -29.76
N PRO A 76 1.42 1.97 -28.69
CA PRO A 76 -0.03 2.00 -28.61
C PRO A 76 -0.57 3.44 -28.66
N GLY A 77 -1.69 3.65 -29.35
CA GLY A 77 -2.36 4.95 -29.51
C GLY A 77 -3.72 5.07 -28.83
N HIS A 78 -4.07 4.07 -28.01
CA HIS A 78 -5.33 3.99 -27.26
C HIS A 78 -5.06 4.21 -25.77
N VAL A 79 -5.99 4.89 -25.09
CA VAL A 79 -5.83 5.38 -23.71
C VAL A 79 -5.51 4.23 -22.74
N ASP A 80 -6.23 3.12 -22.84
CA ASP A 80 -6.05 1.90 -22.05
C ASP A 80 -4.62 1.32 -22.05
N PHE A 81 -3.83 1.59 -23.08
CA PHE A 81 -2.45 1.08 -23.23
C PHE A 81 -1.39 2.18 -23.05
N SER A 82 -1.76 3.30 -22.42
CA SER A 82 -0.86 4.45 -22.24
C SER A 82 0.35 4.12 -21.35
N THR A 83 0.26 3.12 -20.46
CA THR A 83 1.39 2.64 -19.65
C THR A 83 2.48 1.98 -20.50
N GLU A 84 2.11 1.21 -21.52
CA GLU A 84 3.07 0.58 -22.44
C GLU A 84 3.67 1.60 -23.43
N MET A 85 2.86 2.58 -23.83
CA MET A 85 3.33 3.74 -24.58
C MET A 85 4.35 4.57 -23.76
N GLU A 86 4.03 4.89 -22.50
CA GLU A 86 4.93 5.61 -21.59
C GLU A 86 6.24 4.85 -21.34
N ARG A 87 6.19 3.54 -21.06
CA ARG A 87 7.40 2.71 -20.96
C ARG A 87 8.29 2.83 -22.21
N THR A 88 7.68 2.90 -23.39
CA THR A 88 8.40 3.02 -24.67
C THR A 88 9.02 4.41 -24.87
N LEU A 89 8.49 5.47 -24.25
CA LEU A 89 9.09 6.81 -24.28
C LEU A 89 10.50 6.84 -23.67
N GLN A 90 10.73 6.08 -22.60
CA GLN A 90 11.97 6.07 -21.82
C GLN A 90 13.23 5.60 -22.60
N VAL A 91 13.07 5.14 -23.85
CA VAL A 91 14.16 4.67 -24.71
C VAL A 91 14.22 5.40 -26.06
N LEU A 92 13.41 6.44 -26.29
CA LEU A 92 13.50 7.22 -27.52
C LEU A 92 14.74 8.11 -27.55
N ASP A 93 15.19 8.45 -28.75
CA ASP A 93 16.02 9.64 -29.01
C ASP A 93 15.13 10.78 -29.54
N TYR A 94 14.14 10.44 -30.38
CA TYR A 94 13.18 11.38 -30.97
C TYR A 94 11.76 10.78 -30.99
N ALA A 95 10.75 11.65 -31.05
CA ALA A 95 9.34 11.29 -31.22
C ALA A 95 8.77 11.80 -32.56
N ILE A 96 7.83 11.03 -33.12
CA ILE A 96 6.98 11.38 -34.26
C ILE A 96 5.54 11.43 -33.75
N LEU A 97 5.01 12.64 -33.56
CA LEU A 97 3.62 12.85 -33.14
C LEU A 97 2.71 12.96 -34.37
N VAL A 98 1.90 11.94 -34.63
CA VAL A 98 0.97 11.92 -35.76
C VAL A 98 -0.36 12.54 -35.36
N ILE A 99 -0.78 13.54 -36.12
CA ILE A 99 -2.02 14.30 -35.90
C ILE A 99 -2.88 14.20 -37.16
N SER A 100 -4.19 14.08 -37.01
CA SER A 100 -5.12 13.97 -38.14
C SER A 100 -5.62 15.35 -38.54
N ALA A 101 -5.53 15.69 -39.83
CA ALA A 101 -5.88 17.02 -40.34
C ALA A 101 -7.35 17.41 -40.14
N LEU A 102 -8.29 16.46 -40.07
CA LEU A 102 -9.69 16.74 -39.76
C LEU A 102 -9.96 16.86 -38.25
N ASP A 103 -9.21 16.11 -37.43
CA ASP A 103 -9.50 15.94 -36.01
C ASP A 103 -8.73 16.94 -35.14
N GLY A 104 -7.63 17.52 -35.65
CA GLY A 104 -6.80 18.50 -34.96
C GLY A 104 -6.15 17.96 -33.68
N VAL A 105 -5.82 18.84 -32.74
CA VAL A 105 -5.29 18.42 -31.42
C VAL A 105 -6.44 17.84 -30.59
N GLN A 106 -6.26 16.63 -30.03
CA GLN A 106 -7.25 15.94 -29.18
C GLN A 106 -6.79 15.87 -27.71
N GLY A 107 -7.69 15.56 -26.77
CA GLY A 107 -7.35 15.47 -25.33
C GLY A 107 -6.29 14.41 -25.02
N HIS A 108 -6.25 13.32 -25.79
CA HIS A 108 -5.15 12.36 -25.73
C HIS A 108 -3.86 12.91 -26.34
N THR A 109 -3.91 13.68 -27.43
CA THR A 109 -2.74 14.39 -28.00
C THR A 109 -2.12 15.35 -26.99
N GLU A 110 -2.93 16.06 -26.20
CA GLU A 110 -2.45 16.92 -25.11
C GLU A 110 -1.82 16.13 -23.95
N THR A 111 -2.19 14.86 -23.77
CA THR A 111 -1.54 13.95 -22.81
C THR A 111 -0.22 13.41 -23.37
N LEU A 112 -0.18 12.99 -24.64
CA LEU A 112 1.06 12.63 -25.34
C LEU A 112 2.08 13.78 -25.31
N TRP A 113 1.63 15.01 -25.56
CA TRP A 113 2.48 16.20 -25.54
C TRP A 113 3.08 16.49 -24.16
N LYS A 114 2.31 16.30 -23.09
CA LYS A 114 2.79 16.42 -21.70
C LYS A 114 3.84 15.37 -21.37
N LEU A 115 3.62 14.11 -21.74
CA LEU A 115 4.60 13.04 -21.55
C LEU A 115 5.89 13.31 -22.35
N LEU A 116 5.78 13.72 -23.61
CA LEU A 116 6.94 14.09 -24.44
C LEU A 116 7.72 15.28 -23.90
N LYS A 117 7.06 16.19 -23.15
CA LYS A 117 7.73 17.26 -22.41
C LYS A 117 8.40 16.75 -21.13
N GLU A 118 7.73 15.92 -20.34
CA GLU A 118 8.23 15.39 -19.06
C GLU A 118 9.47 14.50 -19.24
N TYR A 119 9.50 13.71 -20.32
CA TYR A 119 10.66 12.90 -20.71
C TYR A 119 11.68 13.66 -21.59
N GLU A 120 11.47 14.95 -21.82
CA GLU A 120 12.36 15.85 -22.60
C GLU A 120 12.66 15.40 -24.05
N ILE A 121 11.82 14.55 -24.67
CA ILE A 121 12.08 13.90 -25.97
C ILE A 121 11.85 14.87 -27.15
N PRO A 122 12.86 15.22 -27.96
CA PRO A 122 12.69 16.04 -29.17
C PRO A 122 11.61 15.49 -30.12
N THR A 123 10.72 16.34 -30.64
CA THR A 123 9.47 15.90 -31.28
C THR A 123 9.25 16.51 -32.67
N PHE A 124 9.10 15.65 -33.66
CA PHE A 124 8.61 15.97 -35.01
C PHE A 124 7.10 15.74 -35.08
N ILE A 125 6.37 16.58 -35.81
CA ILE A 125 4.91 16.47 -35.99
C ILE A 125 4.60 16.10 -37.44
N PHE A 126 3.78 15.07 -37.64
CA PHE A 126 3.28 14.68 -38.97
C PHE A 126 1.75 14.82 -39.03
N VAL A 127 1.28 15.82 -39.77
CA VAL A 127 -0.14 16.06 -40.05
C VAL A 127 -0.58 15.18 -41.21
N ASN A 128 -1.33 14.13 -40.86
CA ASN A 128 -1.79 13.06 -41.74
C ASN A 128 -3.22 13.31 -42.23
N LYS A 129 -3.67 12.52 -43.22
CA LYS A 129 -5.00 12.61 -43.86
C LYS A 129 -5.27 13.94 -44.59
N MET A 130 -4.23 14.66 -45.04
CA MET A 130 -4.38 15.91 -45.83
C MET A 130 -5.13 15.71 -47.17
N ASP A 131 -5.41 14.47 -47.57
CA ASP A 131 -6.24 14.15 -48.72
C ASP A 131 -7.76 14.17 -48.48
N GLN A 132 -8.20 14.36 -47.22
CA GLN A 132 -9.61 14.34 -46.86
C GLN A 132 -10.28 15.71 -47.05
N GLN A 133 -11.54 15.69 -47.51
CA GLN A 133 -12.28 16.92 -47.81
C GLN A 133 -12.61 17.69 -46.53
N GLY A 134 -11.96 18.83 -46.34
CA GLY A 134 -12.05 19.66 -45.14
C GLY A 134 -10.74 19.79 -44.36
N ALA A 135 -9.67 19.10 -44.77
CA ALA A 135 -8.32 19.38 -44.28
C ALA A 135 -7.86 20.76 -44.79
N ASP A 136 -7.35 21.58 -43.87
CA ASP A 136 -6.88 22.96 -44.10
C ASP A 136 -5.54 23.11 -43.36
N LYS A 137 -4.47 23.44 -44.09
CA LYS A 137 -3.08 23.37 -43.59
C LYS A 137 -2.85 24.46 -42.55
N GLU A 138 -3.28 25.67 -42.90
CA GLU A 138 -3.14 26.90 -42.15
C GLU A 138 -3.96 26.86 -40.85
N GLN A 139 -5.21 26.35 -40.91
CA GLN A 139 -6.04 26.16 -39.73
C GLN A 139 -5.47 25.11 -38.76
N VAL A 140 -4.92 24.00 -39.27
CA VAL A 140 -4.30 22.98 -38.40
C VAL A 140 -3.03 23.52 -37.77
N LEU A 141 -2.15 24.19 -38.52
CA LEU A 141 -0.93 24.80 -37.99
C LEU A 141 -1.25 25.81 -36.88
N ALA A 142 -2.30 26.62 -37.04
CA ALA A 142 -2.78 27.53 -36.00
C ALA A 142 -3.32 26.82 -34.73
N ASP A 143 -3.93 25.63 -34.86
CA ASP A 143 -4.34 24.82 -33.69
C ASP A 143 -3.12 24.20 -32.98
N LEU A 144 -2.10 23.76 -33.74
CA LEU A 144 -0.83 23.26 -33.21
C LEU A 144 -0.11 24.35 -32.40
N LYS A 145 0.13 25.53 -33.00
CA LYS A 145 0.79 26.66 -32.33
C LYS A 145 0.08 27.01 -31.02
N ARG A 146 -1.25 27.22 -31.09
CA ARG A 146 -2.08 27.61 -29.95
C ARG A 146 -2.13 26.58 -28.80
N ARG A 147 -2.13 25.28 -29.08
CA ARG A 147 -2.43 24.23 -28.07
C ARG A 147 -1.26 23.33 -27.69
N LEU A 148 -0.19 23.32 -28.48
CA LEU A 148 1.02 22.55 -28.20
C LEU A 148 2.18 23.49 -27.80
N ASN A 149 2.66 24.31 -28.73
CA ASN A 149 3.67 25.36 -28.53
C ASN A 149 3.73 26.25 -29.79
N ASP A 150 3.87 27.57 -29.65
CA ASP A 150 3.99 28.51 -30.78
C ASP A 150 5.15 28.18 -31.75
N GLY A 151 6.21 27.50 -31.27
CA GLY A 151 7.32 26.98 -32.08
C GLY A 151 6.99 25.79 -33.01
N CYS A 152 5.71 25.48 -33.25
CA CYS A 152 5.29 24.51 -34.28
C CYS A 152 5.39 25.15 -35.68
N VAL A 153 6.55 25.03 -36.33
CA VAL A 153 6.85 25.64 -37.64
C VAL A 153 6.67 24.62 -38.78
N ASP A 154 6.26 25.07 -39.96
CA ASP A 154 6.09 24.24 -41.15
C ASP A 154 7.42 23.98 -41.88
N PHE A 155 7.77 22.71 -42.06
CA PHE A 155 9.00 22.26 -42.71
C PHE A 155 8.76 21.70 -44.13
N THR A 156 7.62 22.00 -44.76
CA THR A 156 7.34 21.54 -46.14
C THR A 156 8.09 22.34 -47.22
N GLU A 157 8.48 23.60 -46.98
CA GLU A 157 9.30 24.44 -47.88
C GLU A 157 10.35 25.26 -47.10
N THR A 158 11.52 24.66 -46.85
CA THR A 158 12.60 25.23 -46.00
C THR A 158 13.45 26.32 -46.66
N ASP A 159 13.34 26.51 -47.98
CA ASP A 159 14.20 27.43 -48.76
C ASP A 159 13.65 28.87 -48.80
N THR A 160 12.85 29.30 -47.82
CA THR A 160 12.07 30.55 -47.86
C THR A 160 12.46 31.55 -46.76
N GLU A 161 12.41 32.85 -47.06
CA GLU A 161 12.63 33.93 -46.07
C GLU A 161 11.60 33.84 -44.92
N GLU A 162 10.36 33.42 -45.23
CA GLU A 162 9.26 33.22 -44.26
C GLU A 162 9.54 32.05 -43.29
N PHE A 163 10.15 30.96 -43.76
CA PHE A 163 10.60 29.86 -42.91
C PHE A 163 11.69 30.31 -41.91
N PHE A 164 12.70 31.04 -42.39
CA PHE A 164 13.75 31.55 -41.50
C PHE A 164 13.24 32.63 -40.53
N GLU A 165 12.28 33.47 -40.94
CA GLU A 165 11.59 34.39 -40.02
C GLU A 165 10.80 33.62 -38.94
N GLU A 166 10.03 32.57 -39.29
CA GLU A 166 9.31 31.77 -38.27
C GLU A 166 10.29 31.08 -37.31
N VAL A 167 11.35 30.43 -37.81
CA VAL A 167 12.38 29.78 -36.99
C VAL A 167 13.06 30.78 -36.06
N ALA A 168 13.47 31.95 -36.57
CA ALA A 168 14.08 33.02 -35.78
C ALA A 168 13.21 33.43 -34.58
N THR A 169 11.88 33.54 -34.78
CA THR A 169 10.97 33.94 -33.68
C THR A 169 10.80 32.92 -32.55
N THR A 170 11.38 31.71 -32.66
CA THR A 170 11.30 30.69 -31.60
C THR A 170 12.32 30.87 -30.46
N ASP A 171 13.34 31.71 -30.65
CA ASP A 171 14.39 31.98 -29.66
C ASP A 171 14.91 33.43 -29.72
N GLU A 172 15.19 34.06 -28.57
CA GLU A 172 15.60 35.47 -28.53
C GLU A 172 17.02 35.70 -29.07
N ASP A 173 17.97 34.78 -28.83
CA ASP A 173 19.35 34.90 -29.28
C ASP A 173 19.45 34.63 -30.80
N LEU A 174 18.71 33.63 -31.31
CA LEU A 174 18.67 33.35 -32.75
C LEU A 174 17.96 34.47 -33.55
N LEU A 175 16.97 35.15 -32.96
CA LEU A 175 16.35 36.32 -33.57
C LEU A 175 17.34 37.50 -33.69
N GLU A 176 18.19 37.74 -32.69
CA GLU A 176 19.25 38.77 -32.81
C GLU A 176 20.28 38.37 -33.89
N GLN A 177 20.72 37.11 -33.93
CA GLN A 177 21.60 36.59 -34.99
C GLN A 177 21.02 36.78 -36.39
N TYR A 178 19.75 36.42 -36.61
CA TYR A 178 19.11 36.56 -37.92
C TYR A 178 18.95 38.03 -38.34
N LEU A 179 18.63 38.93 -37.39
CA LEU A 179 18.53 40.37 -37.64
C LEU A 179 19.89 41.04 -37.93
N GLU A 180 21.01 40.52 -37.40
CA GLU A 180 22.35 41.02 -37.73
C GLU A 180 22.93 40.43 -39.02
N THR A 181 22.68 39.14 -39.30
CA THR A 181 23.37 38.38 -40.36
C THR A 181 22.53 38.05 -41.59
N GLY A 182 21.22 37.84 -41.41
CA GLY A 182 20.32 37.30 -42.43
C GLY A 182 20.46 35.80 -42.69
N GLU A 183 21.22 35.05 -41.88
CA GLU A 183 21.49 33.61 -42.07
C GLU A 183 21.26 32.82 -40.76
N ILE A 184 20.63 31.65 -40.87
CA ILE A 184 20.47 30.64 -39.81
C ILE A 184 21.04 29.33 -40.36
N SER A 185 21.77 28.57 -39.55
CA SER A 185 22.37 27.31 -39.97
C SER A 185 21.52 26.08 -39.63
N ASP A 186 21.74 24.98 -40.36
CA ASP A 186 21.16 23.67 -40.04
C ASP A 186 21.63 23.13 -38.68
N ASP A 187 22.73 23.66 -38.10
CA ASP A 187 23.18 23.34 -36.74
C ASP A 187 22.29 24.06 -35.70
N ASP A 188 22.06 25.36 -35.84
CA ASP A 188 21.17 26.16 -34.96
C ASP A 188 19.76 25.56 -34.92
N ILE A 189 19.24 25.12 -36.08
CA ILE A 189 17.92 24.46 -36.19
C ILE A 189 17.90 23.12 -35.44
N ARG A 190 19.00 22.35 -35.46
CA ARG A 190 19.10 21.06 -34.74
C ARG A 190 19.12 21.28 -33.22
N ASP A 191 19.88 22.27 -32.75
CA ASP A 191 19.93 22.62 -31.32
C ASP A 191 18.54 23.03 -30.80
N LEU A 192 17.81 23.90 -31.50
CA LEU A 192 16.45 24.30 -31.11
C LEU A 192 15.44 23.13 -31.06
N ILE A 193 15.62 22.11 -31.89
CA ILE A 193 14.78 20.89 -31.88
C ILE A 193 15.15 20.00 -30.68
N VAL A 194 16.44 19.86 -30.37
CA VAL A 194 16.94 19.11 -29.20
C VAL A 194 16.50 19.79 -27.90
N GLU A 195 16.59 21.11 -27.81
CA GLU A 195 16.10 21.90 -26.67
C GLU A 195 14.55 21.97 -26.57
N ARG A 196 13.82 21.37 -27.52
CA ARG A 196 12.34 21.41 -27.59
C ARG A 196 11.78 22.85 -27.60
N LYS A 197 12.47 23.77 -28.28
CA LYS A 197 11.98 25.12 -28.63
C LYS A 197 11.25 25.09 -29.98
N LEU A 198 11.81 24.38 -30.95
CA LEU A 198 11.31 24.26 -32.33
C LEU A 198 10.73 22.86 -32.59
N PHE A 199 9.56 22.81 -33.26
CA PHE A 199 8.82 21.57 -33.51
C PHE A 199 8.46 21.44 -35.00
N PRO A 200 9.25 20.66 -35.78
CA PRO A 200 9.08 20.55 -37.23
C PRO A 200 7.75 19.88 -37.61
N CYS A 201 6.89 20.62 -38.31
CA CYS A 201 5.60 20.16 -38.78
C CYS A 201 5.65 19.80 -40.27
N PHE A 202 5.32 18.55 -40.60
CA PHE A 202 5.22 18.04 -41.96
C PHE A 202 3.79 17.65 -42.30
N PHE A 203 3.36 17.89 -43.53
CA PHE A 203 1.98 17.68 -43.98
C PHE A 203 1.90 16.62 -45.09
N GLY A 204 0.95 15.69 -45.01
CA GLY A 204 0.82 14.66 -46.04
C GLY A 204 -0.35 13.67 -45.88
N SER A 205 -0.27 12.58 -46.64
CA SER A 205 -1.23 11.48 -46.59
C SER A 205 -0.49 10.15 -46.64
N ALA A 206 -0.41 9.48 -45.49
CA ALA A 206 0.18 8.16 -45.37
C ALA A 206 -0.53 7.12 -46.26
N LEU A 207 -1.85 7.26 -46.42
CA LEU A 207 -2.69 6.37 -47.26
C LEU A 207 -2.33 6.42 -48.74
N LYS A 208 -1.83 7.57 -49.23
CA LYS A 208 -1.38 7.79 -50.61
C LYS A 208 0.15 7.75 -50.78
N LEU A 209 0.90 7.69 -49.68
CA LEU A 209 2.36 7.85 -49.62
C LEU A 209 2.85 9.26 -50.03
N GLU A 210 2.00 10.27 -49.82
CA GLU A 210 2.29 11.70 -50.08
C GLU A 210 2.92 12.34 -48.82
N GLY A 211 4.01 13.10 -48.98
CA GLY A 211 4.72 13.79 -47.88
C GLY A 211 5.72 12.93 -47.09
N ILE A 212 5.80 11.61 -47.31
CA ILE A 212 6.68 10.71 -46.53
C ILE A 212 8.16 10.89 -46.87
N GLU A 213 8.53 11.14 -48.14
CA GLU A 213 9.94 11.26 -48.54
C GLU A 213 10.57 12.55 -47.99
N SER A 214 9.90 13.69 -48.14
CA SER A 214 10.33 14.96 -47.54
C SER A 214 10.37 14.90 -46.01
N PHE A 215 9.47 14.15 -45.37
CA PHE A 215 9.52 13.90 -43.93
C PHE A 215 10.75 13.08 -43.51
N LEU A 216 11.12 12.05 -44.26
CA LEU A 216 12.32 11.24 -43.97
C LEU A 216 13.63 11.99 -44.25
N ASP A 217 13.67 12.83 -45.28
CA ASP A 217 14.80 13.73 -45.54
C ASP A 217 14.88 14.87 -44.50
N GLY A 218 13.74 15.37 -44.02
CA GLY A 218 13.66 16.32 -42.90
C GLY A 218 14.20 15.72 -41.59
N ILE A 219 13.76 14.51 -41.22
CA ILE A 219 14.34 13.76 -40.08
C ILE A 219 15.84 13.58 -40.25
N ARG A 220 16.30 13.18 -41.46
CA ARG A 220 17.72 12.96 -41.75
C ARG A 220 18.56 14.22 -41.51
N ASN A 221 18.07 15.39 -41.92
CA ASN A 221 18.81 16.65 -41.83
C ASN A 221 18.72 17.29 -40.44
N TYR A 222 17.55 17.23 -39.78
CA TYR A 222 17.24 18.02 -38.58
C TYR A 222 17.25 17.21 -37.27
N THR A 223 18.00 16.12 -37.22
CA THR A 223 18.26 15.35 -36.00
C THR A 223 19.76 15.27 -35.70
N GLU A 224 20.12 14.99 -34.46
CA GLU A 224 21.47 14.69 -33.96
C GLU A 224 21.64 13.18 -33.64
N GLU A 225 22.87 12.70 -33.41
CA GLU A 225 23.12 11.34 -32.89
C GLU A 225 23.49 11.46 -31.41
N MET A 226 22.71 10.84 -30.53
CA MET A 226 22.85 10.98 -29.09
C MET A 226 24.26 10.58 -28.62
N PHE A 227 24.93 11.47 -27.89
CA PHE A 227 26.21 11.18 -27.27
C PHE A 227 26.01 10.34 -26.01
N TYR A 228 26.86 9.33 -25.81
CA TYR A 228 26.78 8.38 -24.70
C TYR A 228 28.18 8.16 -24.09
N ASP A 229 28.25 8.00 -22.77
CA ASP A 229 29.50 7.73 -22.06
C ASP A 229 30.09 6.34 -22.40
N ASP A 230 31.40 6.18 -22.22
CA ASP A 230 32.12 4.90 -22.39
C ASP A 230 31.72 3.81 -21.37
N VAL A 231 31.08 4.20 -20.26
CA VAL A 231 30.69 3.29 -19.17
C VAL A 231 29.42 2.53 -19.55
N PHE A 232 29.37 1.21 -19.32
CA PHE A 232 28.16 0.44 -19.61
C PHE A 232 26.95 0.96 -18.83
N ALA A 233 25.92 1.36 -19.57
CA ALA A 233 24.61 1.76 -19.08
C ALA A 233 23.54 1.18 -20.00
N ALA A 234 22.39 0.76 -19.45
CA ALA A 234 21.25 0.34 -20.25
C ALA A 234 19.92 0.54 -19.50
N ARG A 235 18.86 0.89 -20.22
CA ARG A 235 17.51 1.03 -19.68
C ARG A 235 16.59 -0.07 -20.16
N VAL A 236 15.98 -0.83 -19.25
CA VAL A 236 14.97 -1.83 -19.56
C VAL A 236 13.62 -1.14 -19.73
N PHE A 237 12.92 -1.39 -20.84
CA PHE A 237 11.63 -0.75 -21.13
C PHE A 237 10.47 -1.72 -21.34
N LYS A 238 10.77 -2.99 -21.67
CA LYS A 238 9.73 -3.99 -21.94
C LYS A 238 10.23 -5.40 -21.64
N ILE A 239 9.34 -6.24 -21.13
CA ILE A 239 9.58 -7.69 -21.00
C ILE A 239 8.55 -8.38 -21.88
N THR A 240 8.98 -9.46 -22.54
CA THR A 240 8.10 -10.37 -23.29
C THR A 240 8.62 -11.80 -23.16
N ARG A 241 7.92 -12.76 -23.75
CA ARG A 241 8.40 -14.15 -23.89
C ARG A 241 8.41 -14.56 -25.37
N ASP A 242 9.38 -15.38 -25.79
CA ASP A 242 9.41 -15.92 -27.16
C ASP A 242 8.50 -17.16 -27.32
N GLU A 243 8.39 -17.69 -28.54
CA GLU A 243 7.51 -18.84 -28.87
C GLU A 243 7.79 -20.11 -28.04
N GLN A 244 8.94 -20.19 -27.36
CA GLN A 244 9.32 -21.29 -26.48
C GLN A 244 9.09 -20.97 -24.99
N GLY A 245 8.54 -19.79 -24.68
CA GLY A 245 8.35 -19.28 -23.33
C GLY A 245 9.59 -18.63 -22.71
N ASN A 246 10.71 -18.49 -23.44
CA ASN A 246 11.92 -17.88 -22.89
C ASN A 246 11.68 -16.39 -22.64
N ARG A 247 12.03 -15.91 -21.45
CA ARG A 247 11.97 -14.49 -21.08
C ARG A 247 12.95 -13.66 -21.91
N LEU A 248 12.45 -12.54 -22.43
CA LEU A 248 13.18 -11.53 -23.19
C LEU A 248 13.09 -10.19 -22.45
N THR A 249 14.23 -9.67 -22.02
CA THR A 249 14.36 -8.31 -21.51
C THR A 249 14.72 -7.40 -22.67
N HIS A 250 13.82 -6.49 -23.07
CA HIS A 250 14.11 -5.47 -24.08
C HIS A 250 14.68 -4.22 -23.41
N LEU A 251 15.81 -3.76 -23.92
CA LEU A 251 16.56 -2.64 -23.38
C LEU A 251 17.15 -1.76 -24.48
N LYS A 252 17.44 -0.50 -24.13
CA LYS A 252 18.34 0.38 -24.87
C LYS A 252 19.68 0.37 -24.17
N VAL A 253 20.78 0.21 -24.90
CA VAL A 253 22.12 0.50 -24.35
C VAL A 253 22.30 2.02 -24.34
N THR A 254 22.38 2.59 -23.15
CA THR A 254 22.51 4.03 -22.87
C THR A 254 23.95 4.45 -22.51
N GLY A 255 24.90 3.53 -22.60
CA GLY A 255 26.33 3.80 -22.42
C GLY A 255 27.20 2.58 -22.73
N GLY A 256 28.42 2.83 -23.22
CA GLY A 256 29.43 1.82 -23.51
C GLY A 256 28.98 0.75 -24.51
N SER A 257 29.10 -0.53 -24.12
CA SER A 257 28.69 -1.67 -24.93
C SER A 257 28.33 -2.90 -24.09
N LEU A 258 27.25 -3.57 -24.47
CA LEU A 258 26.80 -4.84 -23.89
C LEU A 258 27.23 -6.04 -24.74
N LYS A 259 27.78 -7.09 -24.14
CA LYS A 259 28.36 -8.24 -24.85
C LYS A 259 27.71 -9.56 -24.45
N VAL A 260 27.68 -10.51 -25.39
CA VAL A 260 27.24 -11.87 -25.09
C VAL A 260 28.19 -12.52 -24.08
N LYS A 261 27.62 -13.13 -23.03
CA LYS A 261 28.27 -13.65 -21.81
C LYS A 261 28.87 -12.58 -20.88
N GLU A 262 28.57 -11.32 -21.10
CA GLU A 262 28.74 -10.28 -20.07
C GLU A 262 27.78 -10.55 -18.91
N LEU A 263 28.17 -10.06 -17.74
CA LEU A 263 27.54 -10.34 -16.46
C LEU A 263 27.15 -8.99 -15.85
N ILE A 264 25.87 -8.84 -15.57
CA ILE A 264 25.25 -7.62 -15.05
C ILE A 264 25.14 -7.75 -13.54
N LYS A 265 25.60 -6.72 -12.83
CA LYS A 265 25.54 -6.62 -11.36
C LYS A 265 24.64 -5.45 -11.01
N THR A 266 23.62 -5.70 -10.19
CA THR A 266 22.85 -4.66 -9.48
C THR A 266 23.16 -4.77 -7.98
N PRO A 267 22.65 -3.86 -7.12
CA PRO A 267 22.76 -4.02 -5.67
C PRO A 267 22.01 -5.25 -5.10
N TYR A 268 21.21 -5.93 -5.94
CA TYR A 268 20.28 -6.98 -5.55
C TYR A 268 20.62 -8.35 -6.18
N TRP A 269 21.06 -8.37 -7.45
CA TRP A 269 21.24 -9.59 -8.22
C TRP A 269 22.46 -9.55 -9.15
N GLU A 270 22.93 -10.73 -9.56
CA GLU A 270 24.07 -10.91 -10.48
C GLU A 270 23.73 -11.97 -11.54
N GLU A 271 23.36 -11.52 -12.74
CA GLU A 271 22.88 -12.39 -13.83
C GLU A 271 23.68 -12.20 -15.12
N LYS A 272 23.43 -13.04 -16.13
CA LYS A 272 24.31 -13.18 -17.30
C LYS A 272 23.55 -13.14 -18.61
N VAL A 273 23.99 -12.26 -19.52
CA VAL A 273 23.43 -12.17 -20.87
C VAL A 273 23.87 -13.36 -21.71
N ASN A 274 22.95 -14.28 -21.99
CA ASN A 274 23.20 -15.50 -22.77
C ASN A 274 23.21 -15.26 -24.29
N GLN A 275 22.38 -14.33 -24.77
CA GLN A 275 22.24 -13.95 -26.18
C GLN A 275 21.69 -12.54 -26.27
N ILE A 276 22.15 -11.78 -27.27
CA ILE A 276 21.60 -10.47 -27.68
C ILE A 276 20.90 -10.66 -29.04
N ARG A 277 19.67 -10.15 -29.18
CA ARG A 277 18.83 -10.25 -30.38
C ARG A 277 18.38 -8.85 -30.83
N LEU A 278 18.57 -8.49 -32.10
CA LEU A 278 18.06 -7.26 -32.70
C LEU A 278 16.80 -7.55 -33.51
N TYR A 279 15.63 -7.16 -33.02
CA TYR A 279 14.36 -7.44 -33.70
C TYR A 279 14.06 -6.46 -34.84
N SER A 280 13.24 -6.89 -35.79
CA SER A 280 12.57 -6.07 -36.81
C SER A 280 11.30 -6.80 -37.26
N GLY A 281 10.13 -6.34 -36.78
CA GLY A 281 8.91 -7.14 -36.76
C GLY A 281 9.11 -8.46 -36.00
N SER A 282 8.54 -9.55 -36.50
CA SER A 282 8.65 -10.89 -35.91
C SER A 282 10.00 -11.60 -36.13
N LYS A 283 10.99 -10.96 -36.75
CA LYS A 283 12.32 -11.53 -37.03
C LYS A 283 13.37 -10.89 -36.14
N PHE A 284 14.46 -11.62 -35.85
CA PHE A 284 15.62 -11.07 -35.16
C PHE A 284 16.95 -11.55 -35.74
N ASP A 285 17.96 -10.70 -35.61
CA ASP A 285 19.36 -11.03 -35.88
C ASP A 285 20.10 -11.25 -34.55
N PRO A 286 20.79 -12.38 -34.34
CA PRO A 286 21.60 -12.59 -33.14
C PRO A 286 22.97 -11.91 -33.26
N VAL A 287 23.30 -11.03 -32.32
CA VAL A 287 24.59 -10.28 -32.31
C VAL A 287 25.47 -10.69 -31.13
N GLN A 288 26.77 -10.37 -31.20
CA GLN A 288 27.73 -10.63 -30.11
C GLN A 288 27.95 -9.42 -29.20
N VAL A 289 27.69 -8.21 -29.71
CA VAL A 289 27.82 -6.93 -29.01
C VAL A 289 26.66 -6.04 -29.44
N ALA A 290 26.12 -5.25 -28.52
CA ALA A 290 25.31 -4.07 -28.79
C ALA A 290 26.05 -2.84 -28.24
N GLU A 291 26.14 -1.79 -29.03
CA GLU A 291 26.79 -0.52 -28.68
C GLU A 291 25.74 0.45 -28.10
N ALA A 292 26.17 1.52 -27.44
CA ALA A 292 25.26 2.61 -27.07
C ALA A 292 24.44 3.12 -28.27
N GLY A 293 23.21 3.58 -28.01
CA GLY A 293 22.22 3.91 -29.04
C GLY A 293 21.55 2.70 -29.71
N THR A 294 21.76 1.48 -29.21
CA THR A 294 21.14 0.25 -29.76
C THR A 294 19.99 -0.25 -28.88
N VAL A 295 18.79 -0.42 -29.45
CA VAL A 295 17.70 -1.20 -28.83
C VAL A 295 17.89 -2.68 -29.15
N CYS A 296 17.94 -3.51 -28.11
CA CYS A 296 18.07 -4.96 -28.26
C CYS A 296 17.27 -5.72 -27.19
N ALA A 297 16.96 -6.99 -27.48
CA ALA A 297 16.40 -7.91 -26.50
C ALA A 297 17.46 -8.91 -26.05
N VAL A 298 17.55 -9.16 -24.75
CA VAL A 298 18.49 -10.09 -24.14
C VAL A 298 17.80 -11.24 -23.43
N THR A 299 18.45 -12.40 -23.44
CA THR A 299 18.03 -13.60 -22.70
C THR A 299 19.00 -13.90 -21.56
N GLY A 300 18.51 -14.51 -20.48
CA GLY A 300 19.33 -14.91 -19.33
C GLY A 300 19.30 -13.95 -18.14
N LEU A 301 18.52 -12.87 -18.25
CA LEU A 301 18.13 -12.02 -17.14
C LEU A 301 16.70 -12.40 -16.71
N THR A 302 16.51 -12.74 -15.44
CA THR A 302 15.23 -13.17 -14.86
C THR A 302 14.68 -12.15 -13.85
N GLN A 303 15.54 -11.37 -13.21
CA GLN A 303 15.14 -10.44 -12.14
C GLN A 303 14.73 -9.04 -12.66
N THR A 304 15.06 -8.71 -13.91
CA THR A 304 14.90 -7.34 -14.42
C THR A 304 13.47 -6.85 -14.47
N LYS A 305 13.22 -5.55 -14.36
CA LYS A 305 11.88 -4.92 -14.48
C LYS A 305 11.82 -3.82 -15.55
N PRO A 306 10.64 -3.54 -16.14
CA PRO A 306 10.47 -2.39 -17.04
C PRO A 306 10.57 -1.08 -16.24
N GLY A 307 11.40 -0.15 -16.70
CA GLY A 307 11.77 1.08 -15.99
C GLY A 307 13.08 1.01 -15.20
N GLU A 308 13.69 -0.18 -15.08
CA GLU A 308 14.95 -0.40 -14.35
C GLU A 308 16.17 0.06 -15.19
N GLY A 309 17.00 0.91 -14.58
CA GLY A 309 18.35 1.21 -15.06
C GLY A 309 19.37 0.13 -14.67
N LEU A 310 20.24 -0.24 -15.61
CA LEU A 310 21.31 -1.21 -15.46
C LEU A 310 22.69 -0.56 -15.69
N GLY A 311 23.69 -0.98 -14.93
CA GLY A 311 25.06 -0.48 -15.04
C GLY A 311 25.19 0.92 -14.43
N ALA A 312 25.60 1.90 -15.23
CA ALA A 312 25.64 3.31 -14.82
C ALA A 312 24.31 4.06 -15.05
N ASP A 313 23.31 3.45 -15.71
CA ASP A 313 21.94 3.97 -15.72
C ASP A 313 21.33 3.72 -14.33
N GLY A 314 21.26 4.76 -13.50
CA GLY A 314 21.03 4.62 -12.05
C GLY A 314 19.67 5.13 -11.59
N GLY A 315 18.69 4.22 -11.47
CA GLY A 315 17.40 4.49 -10.83
C GLY A 315 16.24 3.71 -11.46
N ASP A 316 15.12 3.66 -10.72
CA ASP A 316 13.81 3.29 -11.26
C ASP A 316 13.07 4.59 -11.61
N ASN A 317 12.73 4.80 -12.89
CA ASN A 317 11.85 5.91 -13.28
C ASN A 317 10.40 5.56 -12.96
N ALA A 318 9.86 6.11 -11.87
CA ALA A 318 8.44 6.02 -11.55
C ALA A 318 7.60 6.63 -12.69
N PRO A 319 6.68 5.88 -13.32
CA PRO A 319 5.85 6.39 -14.43
C PRO A 319 4.82 7.43 -13.96
N MET A 320 4.46 8.34 -14.85
CA MET A 320 3.49 9.42 -14.63
C MET A 320 2.04 8.92 -14.64
N LEU A 321 1.77 7.77 -15.27
CA LEU A 321 0.43 7.21 -15.42
C LEU A 321 0.16 6.03 -14.48
N GLU A 322 -0.67 6.27 -13.47
CA GLU A 322 -1.19 5.23 -12.57
C GLU A 322 -2.59 4.74 -13.01
N PRO A 323 -2.90 3.43 -12.93
CA PRO A 323 -4.24 2.91 -13.19
C PRO A 323 -5.27 3.41 -12.18
N VAL A 324 -6.43 3.83 -12.69
CA VAL A 324 -7.51 4.43 -11.89
C VAL A 324 -8.48 3.37 -11.33
N LEU A 325 -8.55 2.19 -11.94
CA LEU A 325 -9.55 1.16 -11.65
C LEU A 325 -8.89 -0.11 -11.10
N THR A 326 -9.55 -0.78 -10.16
CA THR A 326 -9.16 -2.10 -9.63
C THR A 326 -10.33 -3.07 -9.79
N TYR A 327 -10.08 -4.22 -10.40
CA TYR A 327 -11.06 -5.25 -10.68
C TYR A 327 -10.67 -6.58 -10.02
N ARG A 328 -11.67 -7.36 -9.61
CA ARG A 328 -11.55 -8.76 -9.25
C ARG A 328 -11.49 -9.62 -10.51
N ILE A 329 -10.52 -10.52 -10.58
CA ILE A 329 -10.46 -11.59 -11.58
C ILE A 329 -11.29 -12.77 -11.07
N GLN A 330 -12.37 -13.07 -11.77
CA GLN A 330 -13.16 -14.28 -11.57
C GLN A 330 -12.54 -15.44 -12.35
N LEU A 331 -12.31 -16.55 -11.67
CA LEU A 331 -11.84 -17.81 -12.24
C LEU A 331 -13.02 -18.76 -12.47
N PRO A 332 -12.98 -19.63 -13.51
CA PRO A 332 -14.07 -20.56 -13.79
C PRO A 332 -14.05 -21.74 -12.82
N ASP A 333 -15.23 -22.34 -12.59
CA ASP A 333 -15.44 -23.45 -11.64
C ASP A 333 -14.41 -24.58 -11.81
N GLY A 334 -13.62 -24.82 -10.76
CA GLY A 334 -12.59 -25.87 -10.71
C GLY A 334 -11.16 -25.42 -11.05
N VAL A 335 -10.92 -24.14 -11.36
CA VAL A 335 -9.56 -23.57 -11.47
C VAL A 335 -9.12 -22.98 -10.13
N ASP A 336 -8.04 -23.51 -9.58
CA ASP A 336 -7.47 -23.09 -8.29
C ASP A 336 -6.69 -21.76 -8.41
N ALA A 337 -6.99 -20.80 -7.52
CA ALA A 337 -6.31 -19.51 -7.48
C ALA A 337 -4.81 -19.61 -7.24
N SER A 338 -4.33 -20.60 -6.47
CA SER A 338 -2.90 -20.84 -6.23
C SER A 338 -2.15 -21.29 -7.49
N VAL A 339 -2.83 -21.94 -8.43
CA VAL A 339 -2.29 -22.34 -9.74
C VAL A 339 -2.35 -21.19 -10.74
N MET A 340 -3.33 -20.29 -10.61
CA MET A 340 -3.52 -19.17 -11.53
C MET A 340 -2.72 -17.90 -11.14
N LEU A 341 -2.52 -17.64 -9.85
CA LEU A 341 -1.79 -16.45 -9.38
C LEU A 341 -0.36 -16.36 -9.95
N PRO A 342 0.45 -17.43 -10.02
CA PRO A 342 1.77 -17.38 -10.69
C PRO A 342 1.67 -17.12 -12.21
N LYS A 343 0.60 -17.60 -12.88
CA LYS A 343 0.36 -17.33 -14.31
C LYS A 343 0.02 -15.85 -14.54
N LEU A 344 -0.79 -15.25 -13.67
CA LEU A 344 -1.14 -13.83 -13.74
C LEU A 344 0.05 -12.93 -13.38
N ARG A 345 0.91 -13.34 -12.44
CA ARG A 345 2.19 -12.66 -12.16
C ARG A 345 3.18 -12.71 -13.35
N MET A 346 3.14 -13.74 -14.20
CA MET A 346 3.90 -13.70 -15.47
C MET A 346 3.36 -12.66 -16.48
N LEU A 347 2.16 -12.10 -16.28
CA LEU A 347 1.64 -10.97 -17.04
C LEU A 347 2.02 -9.64 -16.38
N GLU A 348 2.04 -9.60 -15.04
CA GLU A 348 2.60 -8.48 -14.27
C GLU A 348 4.10 -8.26 -14.54
N GLU A 349 4.86 -9.31 -14.85
CA GLU A 349 6.23 -9.19 -15.38
C GLU A 349 6.30 -8.40 -16.71
N GLU A 350 5.28 -8.52 -17.57
CA GLU A 350 5.22 -7.87 -18.89
C GLU A 350 4.59 -6.47 -18.82
N ASP A 351 3.59 -6.27 -17.95
CA ASP A 351 2.97 -5.00 -17.61
C ASP A 351 2.83 -4.83 -16.07
N PRO A 352 3.81 -4.22 -15.39
CA PRO A 352 3.81 -4.04 -13.93
C PRO A 352 2.63 -3.24 -13.40
N MET A 353 1.96 -2.46 -14.25
CA MET A 353 0.77 -1.70 -13.85
C MET A 353 -0.48 -2.57 -13.68
N LEU A 354 -0.43 -3.85 -14.05
CA LEU A 354 -1.51 -4.80 -13.74
C LEU A 354 -1.64 -5.10 -12.24
N SER A 355 -0.57 -4.93 -11.44
CA SER A 355 -0.58 -5.02 -9.96
C SER A 355 -1.46 -6.15 -9.41
N ILE A 356 -0.98 -7.40 -9.53
CA ILE A 356 -1.74 -8.63 -9.26
C ILE A 356 -1.75 -8.93 -7.75
N ASP A 357 -2.67 -8.26 -7.06
CA ASP A 357 -2.93 -8.38 -5.64
C ASP A 357 -3.73 -9.65 -5.30
N TRP A 358 -3.26 -10.44 -4.33
CA TRP A 358 -4.07 -11.45 -3.66
C TRP A 358 -4.69 -10.85 -2.40
N LYS A 359 -6.03 -10.89 -2.26
CA LYS A 359 -6.74 -10.44 -1.06
C LYS A 359 -7.08 -11.64 -0.19
N GLU A 360 -6.26 -11.92 0.81
CA GLU A 360 -6.43 -13.07 1.73
C GLU A 360 -7.79 -13.05 2.45
N GLU A 361 -8.26 -11.87 2.85
CA GLU A 361 -9.56 -11.65 3.51
C GLU A 361 -10.76 -12.15 2.67
N LEU A 362 -10.63 -12.11 1.34
CA LEU A 362 -11.69 -12.45 0.38
C LEU A 362 -11.41 -13.77 -0.36
N GLN A 363 -10.16 -14.25 -0.34
CA GLN A 363 -9.63 -15.30 -1.23
C GLN A 363 -9.78 -14.93 -2.72
N GLU A 364 -9.59 -13.64 -3.06
CA GLU A 364 -9.83 -13.09 -4.40
C GLU A 364 -8.58 -12.47 -5.02
N ILE A 365 -8.31 -12.82 -6.29
CA ILE A 365 -7.28 -12.18 -7.11
C ILE A 365 -7.84 -10.86 -7.65
N HIS A 366 -7.07 -9.79 -7.51
CA HIS A 366 -7.38 -8.46 -8.02
C HIS A 366 -6.30 -7.99 -8.99
N ALA A 367 -6.68 -7.15 -9.95
CA ALA A 367 -5.79 -6.52 -10.93
C ALA A 367 -6.19 -5.05 -11.13
N LYS A 368 -5.21 -4.19 -11.39
CA LYS A 368 -5.40 -2.78 -11.70
C LYS A 368 -5.42 -2.58 -13.21
N LEU A 369 -6.37 -1.79 -13.71
CA LEU A 369 -6.62 -1.60 -15.14
C LEU A 369 -6.96 -0.14 -15.46
N MET A 370 -6.80 0.24 -16.73
CA MET A 370 -7.11 1.57 -17.26
C MET A 370 -8.53 1.67 -17.83
N GLY A 371 -9.09 0.59 -18.38
CA GLY A 371 -10.40 0.61 -19.05
C GLY A 371 -10.87 -0.74 -19.61
N GLU A 372 -12.03 -0.71 -20.25
CA GLU A 372 -12.74 -1.89 -20.77
C GLU A 372 -11.99 -2.59 -21.91
N VAL A 373 -11.20 -1.87 -22.71
CA VAL A 373 -10.42 -2.49 -23.80
C VAL A 373 -9.26 -3.31 -23.22
N GLN A 374 -8.67 -2.85 -22.11
CA GLN A 374 -7.68 -3.65 -21.37
C GLN A 374 -8.30 -4.91 -20.76
N ILE A 375 -9.54 -4.85 -20.24
CA ILE A 375 -10.29 -6.02 -19.77
C ILE A 375 -10.46 -7.06 -20.89
N GLU A 376 -10.94 -6.65 -22.07
CA GLU A 376 -11.10 -7.58 -23.19
C GLU A 376 -9.77 -8.19 -23.62
N VAL A 377 -8.71 -7.39 -23.76
CA VAL A 377 -7.39 -7.85 -24.20
C VAL A 377 -6.79 -8.81 -23.18
N LEU A 378 -6.84 -8.49 -21.89
CA LEU A 378 -6.31 -9.36 -20.83
C LEU A 378 -7.08 -10.68 -20.73
N THR A 379 -8.41 -10.66 -20.91
CA THR A 379 -9.26 -11.85 -21.00
C THR A 379 -8.83 -12.77 -22.15
N ASN A 380 -8.65 -12.21 -23.35
CA ASN A 380 -8.21 -12.98 -24.52
C ASN A 380 -6.78 -13.50 -24.36
N LEU A 381 -5.86 -12.69 -23.82
CA LEU A 381 -4.47 -13.06 -23.59
C LEU A 381 -4.36 -14.22 -22.59
N VAL A 382 -5.12 -14.19 -21.49
CA VAL A 382 -5.20 -15.28 -20.52
C VAL A 382 -5.77 -16.56 -21.16
N LYS A 383 -6.82 -16.44 -21.99
CA LYS A 383 -7.38 -17.57 -22.73
C LYS A 383 -6.36 -18.18 -23.70
N GLU A 384 -5.71 -17.36 -24.52
CA GLU A 384 -4.75 -17.80 -25.55
C GLU A 384 -3.45 -18.38 -24.97
N ARG A 385 -2.92 -17.82 -23.86
CA ARG A 385 -1.67 -18.29 -23.24
C ARG A 385 -1.85 -19.41 -22.22
N PHE A 386 -2.99 -19.49 -21.53
CA PHE A 386 -3.15 -20.37 -20.37
C PHE A 386 -4.33 -21.35 -20.44
N ASP A 387 -5.15 -21.28 -21.49
CA ASP A 387 -6.38 -22.08 -21.70
C ASP A 387 -7.40 -21.95 -20.55
N VAL A 388 -7.59 -20.72 -20.07
CA VAL A 388 -8.55 -20.36 -19.02
C VAL A 388 -9.45 -19.22 -19.49
N ASP A 389 -10.76 -19.42 -19.47
CA ASP A 389 -11.75 -18.33 -19.60
C ASP A 389 -11.92 -17.63 -18.26
N ILE A 390 -11.50 -16.36 -18.15
CA ILE A 390 -11.71 -15.51 -16.97
C ILE A 390 -12.77 -14.44 -17.26
N SER A 391 -13.36 -13.89 -16.19
CA SER A 391 -14.19 -12.68 -16.25
C SER A 391 -13.71 -11.65 -15.23
N PHE A 392 -14.10 -10.40 -15.42
CA PHE A 392 -13.74 -9.28 -14.56
C PHE A 392 -14.99 -8.69 -13.92
N ASP A 393 -14.85 -8.25 -12.68
CA ASP A 393 -15.91 -7.66 -11.86
C ASP A 393 -15.29 -6.59 -10.95
N GLU A 394 -16.06 -5.63 -10.46
CA GLU A 394 -15.56 -4.50 -9.66
C GLU A 394 -15.20 -4.88 -8.20
N GLY A 395 -15.18 -6.19 -7.91
CA GLY A 395 -14.87 -6.76 -6.60
C GLY A 395 -16.03 -6.66 -5.60
N ASN A 396 -15.94 -7.46 -4.53
CA ASN A 396 -16.86 -7.37 -3.42
C ASN A 396 -16.54 -6.15 -2.55
N ILE A 397 -17.57 -5.41 -2.14
CA ILE A 397 -17.41 -4.32 -1.16
C ILE A 397 -17.31 -4.97 0.22
N VAL A 398 -16.14 -4.83 0.85
CA VAL A 398 -15.98 -5.15 2.27
C VAL A 398 -16.79 -4.12 3.06
N TYR A 399 -17.98 -4.51 3.49
CA TYR A 399 -18.76 -3.77 4.49
C TYR A 399 -18.27 -4.13 5.89
N LYS A 400 -18.51 -3.25 6.86
CA LYS A 400 -18.28 -3.52 8.30
C LYS A 400 -19.50 -3.09 9.11
N GLU A 401 -19.63 -3.58 10.34
CA GLU A 401 -20.70 -3.16 11.26
C GLU A 401 -20.12 -2.46 12.50
N THR A 402 -20.88 -1.55 13.10
CA THR A 402 -20.54 -0.91 14.39
C THR A 402 -21.83 -0.65 15.18
N ILE A 403 -21.75 -0.02 16.35
CA ILE A 403 -22.91 0.37 17.17
C ILE A 403 -22.96 1.88 17.38
N SER A 404 -24.16 2.48 17.49
CA SER A 404 -24.31 3.92 17.77
C SER A 404 -24.58 4.24 19.25
N ASN A 405 -24.92 3.25 20.07
CA ASN A 405 -25.27 3.42 21.48
C ASN A 405 -24.53 2.43 22.38
N VAL A 406 -24.28 2.82 23.63
CA VAL A 406 -23.73 1.92 24.65
C VAL A 406 -24.74 0.83 25.01
N VAL A 407 -24.27 -0.42 25.14
CA VAL A 407 -25.06 -1.59 25.54
C VAL A 407 -24.31 -2.50 26.51
N GLU A 408 -25.06 -3.30 27.26
CA GLU A 408 -24.53 -4.44 28.02
C GLU A 408 -24.91 -5.73 27.28
N GLY A 409 -23.91 -6.51 26.87
CA GLY A 409 -24.08 -7.86 26.35
C GLY A 409 -23.84 -8.91 27.44
N VAL A 410 -24.79 -9.82 27.62
CA VAL A 410 -24.78 -10.87 28.64
C VAL A 410 -24.75 -12.25 27.98
N GLY A 411 -23.78 -13.08 28.37
CA GLY A 411 -23.62 -14.44 27.87
C GLY A 411 -23.52 -15.44 29.01
N HIS A 412 -24.43 -16.41 29.02
CA HIS A 412 -24.48 -17.49 30.01
C HIS A 412 -24.36 -18.86 29.32
N PHE A 413 -23.60 -19.76 29.94
CA PHE A 413 -23.35 -21.10 29.44
C PHE A 413 -23.29 -22.12 30.58
N GLU A 414 -24.40 -22.84 30.77
CA GLU A 414 -24.61 -23.80 31.85
C GLU A 414 -25.27 -25.11 31.36
N PRO A 415 -24.60 -25.92 30.51
CA PRO A 415 -24.97 -27.32 30.31
C PRO A 415 -24.60 -28.19 31.52
N LEU A 416 -24.92 -29.50 31.47
CA LEU A 416 -24.70 -30.46 32.55
C LEU A 416 -23.27 -30.44 33.13
N ARG A 417 -23.11 -29.88 34.33
CA ARG A 417 -21.82 -29.74 35.08
C ARG A 417 -20.84 -28.70 34.51
N HIS A 418 -21.34 -27.75 33.72
CA HIS A 418 -20.60 -26.60 33.22
C HIS A 418 -21.28 -25.30 33.70
N TYR A 419 -20.54 -24.21 33.83
CA TYR A 419 -21.01 -22.89 34.24
C TYR A 419 -19.98 -21.82 33.84
N ALA A 420 -20.38 -20.89 32.98
CA ALA A 420 -19.70 -19.62 32.79
C ALA A 420 -20.71 -18.51 32.50
N GLU A 421 -20.48 -17.34 33.08
CA GLU A 421 -21.33 -16.15 32.97
C GLU A 421 -20.43 -14.93 32.72
N VAL A 422 -20.71 -14.14 31.68
CA VAL A 422 -19.87 -13.02 31.21
C VAL A 422 -20.75 -11.83 30.85
N HIS A 423 -20.41 -10.64 31.39
CA HIS A 423 -21.05 -9.37 31.07
C HIS A 423 -20.02 -8.40 30.46
N LEU A 424 -20.30 -7.96 29.24
CA LEU A 424 -19.49 -7.04 28.46
C LEU A 424 -20.22 -5.71 28.30
N LEU A 425 -19.57 -4.60 28.64
CA LEU A 425 -20.01 -3.27 28.23
C LEU A 425 -19.45 -3.00 26.83
N MET A 426 -20.32 -2.72 25.86
CA MET A 426 -19.92 -2.37 24.49
C MET A 426 -20.30 -0.92 24.20
N GLU A 427 -19.32 -0.15 23.74
CA GLU A 427 -19.39 1.30 23.56
C GLU A 427 -18.94 1.65 22.11
N PRO A 428 -19.52 2.68 21.47
CA PRO A 428 -19.01 3.17 20.18
C PRO A 428 -17.57 3.70 20.33
N GLY A 429 -16.69 3.32 19.40
CA GLY A 429 -15.33 3.83 19.30
C GLY A 429 -15.22 5.06 18.41
N GLU A 430 -13.99 5.56 18.21
CA GLU A 430 -13.71 6.58 17.19
C GLU A 430 -13.63 5.92 15.79
N PRO A 431 -14.03 6.60 14.70
CA PRO A 431 -13.94 6.02 13.36
C PRO A 431 -12.51 5.61 12.98
N GLY A 432 -12.33 4.36 12.53
CA GLY A 432 -11.02 3.77 12.27
C GLY A 432 -10.24 3.28 13.51
N SER A 433 -10.82 3.33 14.71
CA SER A 433 -10.16 2.81 15.93
C SER A 433 -10.16 1.29 16.04
N GLY A 434 -10.95 0.57 15.22
CA GLY A 434 -11.03 -0.89 15.27
C GLY A 434 -11.70 -1.40 16.55
N ILE A 435 -11.33 -2.61 16.98
CA ILE A 435 -11.90 -3.22 18.19
C ILE A 435 -10.93 -3.08 19.37
N ILE A 436 -11.29 -2.20 20.30
CA ILE A 436 -10.56 -1.95 21.54
C ILE A 436 -11.14 -2.86 22.63
N ILE A 437 -10.34 -3.78 23.19
CA ILE A 437 -10.78 -4.69 24.25
C ILE A 437 -10.10 -4.31 25.57
N ASP A 438 -10.88 -4.23 26.64
CA ASP A 438 -10.46 -3.73 27.96
C ASP A 438 -11.07 -4.57 29.11
N ALA A 439 -10.56 -4.41 30.34
CA ALA A 439 -11.07 -5.09 31.52
C ALA A 439 -11.09 -4.18 32.76
N ASP A 440 -12.29 -3.95 33.27
CA ASP A 440 -12.58 -3.18 34.49
C ASP A 440 -13.52 -4.01 35.38
N CYS A 441 -12.98 -5.14 35.87
CA CYS A 441 -13.67 -6.14 36.67
C CYS A 441 -12.84 -6.48 37.90
N SER A 442 -13.42 -6.45 39.11
CA SER A 442 -12.67 -6.76 40.34
C SER A 442 -12.20 -8.22 40.34
N GLU A 443 -11.00 -8.46 40.88
CA GLU A 443 -10.51 -9.80 41.21
C GLU A 443 -11.40 -10.49 42.26
N ASP A 444 -12.23 -9.74 43.02
CA ASP A 444 -13.25 -10.28 43.93
C ASP A 444 -14.45 -10.95 43.23
N LEU A 445 -14.75 -10.55 41.99
CA LEU A 445 -15.88 -11.07 41.21
C LEU A 445 -15.44 -12.25 40.33
N LEU A 446 -14.26 -12.13 39.72
CA LEU A 446 -13.72 -13.12 38.80
C LEU A 446 -12.19 -13.13 38.84
N ASP A 447 -11.58 -14.30 39.09
CA ASP A 447 -10.12 -14.44 39.12
C ASP A 447 -9.48 -13.89 37.85
N ARG A 448 -8.35 -13.18 38.02
CA ARG A 448 -7.58 -12.59 36.91
C ARG A 448 -7.19 -13.58 35.80
N ASN A 449 -7.10 -14.88 36.12
CA ASN A 449 -6.85 -15.94 35.14
C ASN A 449 -8.04 -16.14 34.19
N TRP A 450 -9.28 -16.11 34.70
CA TRP A 450 -10.49 -16.18 33.88
C TRP A 450 -10.73 -14.88 33.12
N GLN A 451 -10.44 -13.72 33.72
CA GLN A 451 -10.46 -12.44 33.00
C GLN A 451 -9.53 -12.48 31.78
N ARG A 452 -8.28 -12.93 31.95
CA ARG A 452 -7.31 -13.12 30.85
C ARG A 452 -7.82 -14.10 29.78
N LEU A 453 -8.53 -15.16 30.18
CA LEU A 453 -9.08 -16.14 29.24
C LEU A 453 -10.22 -15.53 28.40
N ILE A 454 -11.15 -14.80 29.01
CA ILE A 454 -12.20 -14.06 28.31
C ILE A 454 -11.61 -13.07 27.30
N LEU A 455 -10.61 -12.28 27.72
CA LEU A 455 -9.90 -11.35 26.84
C LEU A 455 -9.23 -12.08 25.66
N THR A 456 -8.62 -13.24 25.93
CA THR A 456 -8.03 -14.08 24.87
C THR A 456 -9.08 -14.52 23.85
N HIS A 457 -10.25 -14.98 24.31
CA HIS A 457 -11.34 -15.36 23.41
C HIS A 457 -11.96 -14.17 22.66
N LEU A 458 -11.96 -12.96 23.22
CA LEU A 458 -12.37 -11.75 22.49
C LEU A 458 -11.39 -11.42 21.33
N TYR A 459 -10.09 -11.67 21.49
CA TYR A 459 -9.08 -11.51 20.43
C TYR A 459 -8.93 -12.72 19.49
N GLU A 460 -9.44 -13.90 19.86
CA GLU A 460 -9.21 -15.16 19.13
C GLU A 460 -9.85 -15.20 17.72
N ARG A 461 -10.94 -14.44 17.51
CA ARG A 461 -11.65 -14.36 16.24
C ARG A 461 -12.14 -12.95 15.97
N GLU A 462 -12.31 -12.62 14.70
CA GLU A 462 -13.14 -11.50 14.29
C GLU A 462 -14.62 -11.82 14.59
N HIS A 463 -15.36 -10.89 15.18
CA HIS A 463 -16.77 -11.10 15.53
C HIS A 463 -17.66 -10.53 14.43
N ARG A 464 -18.67 -11.31 14.02
CA ARG A 464 -19.66 -10.87 13.04
C ARG A 464 -20.72 -9.97 13.68
N GLY A 465 -21.19 -9.01 12.91
CA GLY A 465 -22.35 -8.16 13.20
C GLY A 465 -23.69 -8.86 12.94
N VAL A 466 -24.78 -8.15 13.18
CA VAL A 466 -26.16 -8.67 13.21
C VAL A 466 -27.05 -8.14 12.08
N LEU A 467 -26.55 -7.22 11.25
CA LEU A 467 -27.28 -6.68 10.11
C LEU A 467 -27.11 -7.55 8.86
N ILE A 468 -25.86 -7.81 8.46
CA ILE A 468 -25.51 -8.66 7.30
C ILE A 468 -24.50 -9.75 7.63
N GLY A 469 -23.99 -9.79 8.87
CA GLY A 469 -22.95 -10.74 9.29
C GLY A 469 -21.53 -10.27 8.95
N ALA A 470 -21.37 -9.01 8.53
CA ALA A 470 -20.08 -8.38 8.27
C ALA A 470 -19.28 -8.18 9.58
N PRO A 471 -17.95 -8.09 9.53
CA PRO A 471 -17.14 -7.97 10.74
C PRO A 471 -17.36 -6.65 11.47
N ILE A 472 -17.32 -6.68 12.81
CA ILE A 472 -17.49 -5.47 13.63
C ILE A 472 -16.19 -4.64 13.71
N THR A 473 -16.33 -3.31 13.73
CA THR A 473 -15.23 -2.35 13.88
C THR A 473 -15.68 -1.13 14.70
N ASP A 474 -14.69 -0.35 15.14
CA ASP A 474 -14.86 0.96 15.78
C ASP A 474 -15.74 0.87 17.04
N MET A 475 -15.37 -0.05 17.93
CA MET A 475 -16.09 -0.34 19.18
C MET A 475 -15.10 -0.62 20.32
N LYS A 476 -15.45 -0.16 21.52
CA LYS A 476 -14.80 -0.62 22.76
C LYS A 476 -15.63 -1.72 23.41
N ILE A 477 -14.98 -2.84 23.77
CA ILE A 477 -15.57 -3.98 24.49
C ILE A 477 -14.86 -4.12 25.83
N THR A 478 -15.51 -3.71 26.92
CA THR A 478 -14.95 -3.77 28.28
C THR A 478 -15.57 -4.91 29.08
N LEU A 479 -14.75 -5.87 29.55
CA LEU A 479 -15.17 -6.85 30.54
C LEU A 479 -15.40 -6.16 31.89
N LYS A 480 -16.64 -6.21 32.40
CA LYS A 480 -17.07 -5.52 33.63
C LYS A 480 -17.45 -6.48 34.75
N ALA A 481 -18.10 -7.58 34.42
CA ALA A 481 -18.44 -8.63 35.38
C ALA A 481 -18.43 -10.01 34.71
N GLY A 482 -18.30 -11.04 35.53
CA GLY A 482 -18.40 -12.44 35.14
C GLY A 482 -18.29 -13.33 36.35
N LYS A 483 -18.58 -14.62 36.20
CA LYS A 483 -18.69 -15.55 37.34
C LYS A 483 -18.38 -16.99 36.94
N ALA A 484 -17.63 -17.66 37.82
CA ALA A 484 -17.17 -19.03 37.67
C ALA A 484 -17.68 -19.90 38.84
N HIS A 485 -17.97 -21.17 38.58
CA HIS A 485 -18.22 -22.17 39.61
C HIS A 485 -17.00 -23.07 39.86
N LEU A 486 -16.53 -23.12 41.11
CA LEU A 486 -15.28 -23.76 41.59
C LEU A 486 -15.04 -25.24 41.22
N LYS A 487 -16.05 -25.94 40.69
CA LYS A 487 -15.96 -27.36 40.26
C LYS A 487 -16.53 -27.64 38.87
N HIS A 488 -17.13 -26.63 38.23
CA HIS A 488 -17.95 -26.76 37.02
C HIS A 488 -17.62 -25.65 36.01
N THR A 489 -16.43 -25.05 36.08
CA THR A 489 -15.96 -24.13 35.03
C THR A 489 -14.74 -24.74 34.37
N GLU A 490 -14.84 -25.00 33.07
CA GLU A 490 -13.71 -25.37 32.23
C GLU A 490 -13.40 -24.23 31.25
N GLY A 491 -12.20 -24.21 30.67
CA GLY A 491 -11.79 -23.10 29.79
C GLY A 491 -12.69 -22.92 28.56
N GLY A 492 -13.30 -24.01 28.07
CA GLY A 492 -14.28 -23.97 26.99
C GLY A 492 -15.58 -23.23 27.33
N ASP A 493 -15.96 -23.19 28.61
CA ASP A 493 -17.23 -22.59 29.05
C ASP A 493 -17.18 -21.07 28.90
N PHE A 494 -16.06 -20.45 29.30
CA PHE A 494 -15.85 -19.02 29.11
C PHE A 494 -15.78 -18.61 27.64
N ARG A 495 -15.19 -19.43 26.76
CA ARG A 495 -15.24 -19.22 25.29
C ARG A 495 -16.68 -19.15 24.78
N GLN A 496 -17.52 -20.10 25.20
CA GLN A 496 -18.93 -20.19 24.81
C GLN A 496 -19.78 -19.05 25.40
N ALA A 497 -19.54 -18.64 26.64
CA ALA A 497 -20.21 -17.50 27.27
C ALA A 497 -19.81 -16.15 26.63
N THR A 498 -18.51 -15.94 26.38
CA THR A 498 -17.96 -14.70 25.79
C THR A 498 -18.52 -14.43 24.40
N TYR A 499 -18.56 -15.44 23.51
CA TYR A 499 -19.11 -15.30 22.17
C TYR A 499 -20.62 -14.96 22.18
N ARG A 500 -21.36 -15.48 23.17
CA ARG A 500 -22.78 -15.16 23.38
C ARG A 500 -22.96 -13.75 23.92
N ALA A 501 -22.14 -13.30 24.86
CA ALA A 501 -22.21 -11.94 25.39
C ALA A 501 -22.07 -10.89 24.27
N VAL A 502 -21.11 -11.07 23.36
CA VAL A 502 -20.95 -10.20 22.18
C VAL A 502 -22.19 -10.26 21.28
N ARG A 503 -22.65 -11.45 20.87
CA ARG A 503 -23.83 -11.60 19.99
C ARG A 503 -25.13 -11.07 20.60
N GLN A 504 -25.35 -11.31 21.88
CA GLN A 504 -26.53 -10.91 22.64
C GLN A 504 -26.58 -9.38 22.80
N GLY A 505 -25.45 -8.74 23.13
CA GLY A 505 -25.36 -7.29 23.20
C GLY A 505 -25.49 -6.61 21.84
N LEU A 506 -24.93 -7.18 20.77
CA LEU A 506 -25.13 -6.69 19.40
C LEU A 506 -26.62 -6.75 18.97
N ARG A 507 -27.37 -7.79 19.36
CA ARG A 507 -28.84 -7.84 19.13
C ARG A 507 -29.61 -6.77 19.91
N GLN A 508 -29.07 -6.27 21.03
CA GLN A 508 -29.64 -5.15 21.80
C GLN A 508 -29.12 -3.76 21.37
N ALA A 509 -28.16 -3.70 20.45
CA ALA A 509 -27.58 -2.44 19.98
C ALA A 509 -28.28 -1.90 18.73
N GLN A 510 -28.27 -0.57 18.60
CA GLN A 510 -28.49 0.10 17.33
C GLN A 510 -27.25 -0.09 16.46
N SER A 511 -27.18 -1.24 15.80
CA SER A 511 -26.11 -1.57 14.86
C SER A 511 -26.19 -0.67 13.62
N VAL A 512 -25.04 -0.26 13.10
CA VAL A 512 -24.90 0.61 11.93
C VAL A 512 -24.00 -0.08 10.91
N LEU A 513 -24.46 -0.15 9.66
CA LEU A 513 -23.66 -0.64 8.54
C LEU A 513 -22.70 0.46 8.06
N LEU A 514 -21.44 0.11 7.90
CA LEU A 514 -20.37 0.95 7.37
C LEU A 514 -19.92 0.45 6.00
N GLU A 515 -19.64 1.37 5.09
CA GLU A 515 -19.00 1.10 3.80
C GLU A 515 -17.67 1.87 3.69
N PRO A 516 -16.73 1.43 2.84
CA PRO A 516 -15.50 2.16 2.59
C PRO A 516 -15.76 3.39 1.72
N TRP A 517 -15.03 4.47 2.00
CA TRP A 517 -15.09 5.75 1.28
C TRP A 517 -13.73 6.09 0.69
N TYR A 518 -13.72 6.65 -0.52
CA TYR A 518 -12.54 7.32 -1.08
C TYR A 518 -12.49 8.78 -0.64
N ASP A 519 -11.28 9.31 -0.45
CA ASP A 519 -10.97 10.70 -0.76
C ASP A 519 -10.54 10.76 -2.22
N PHE A 520 -10.97 11.79 -2.96
CA PHE A 520 -10.69 11.93 -4.39
C PHE A 520 -10.14 13.31 -4.76
N ARG A 521 -9.36 13.33 -5.84
CA ARG A 521 -8.92 14.52 -6.58
C ARG A 521 -9.41 14.35 -8.02
N LEU A 522 -10.12 15.35 -8.52
CA LEU A 522 -10.78 15.34 -9.82
C LEU A 522 -10.33 16.55 -10.62
N GLU A 523 -9.57 16.34 -11.69
CA GLU A 523 -9.04 17.39 -12.56
C GLU A 523 -9.89 17.47 -13.82
N ILE A 524 -10.49 18.62 -14.10
CA ILE A 524 -11.47 18.81 -15.18
C ILE A 524 -11.40 20.22 -15.79
N PRO A 525 -11.81 20.42 -17.06
CA PRO A 525 -12.00 21.75 -17.62
C PRO A 525 -13.04 22.57 -16.84
N GLU A 526 -12.85 23.88 -16.71
CA GLU A 526 -13.78 24.81 -16.04
C GLU A 526 -15.23 24.65 -16.55
N ALA A 527 -15.41 24.55 -17.86
CA ALA A 527 -16.71 24.32 -18.50
C ALA A 527 -17.44 23.03 -18.05
N ASN A 528 -16.74 22.05 -17.49
CA ASN A 528 -17.30 20.77 -17.05
C ASN A 528 -17.61 20.70 -15.54
N ILE A 529 -17.20 21.69 -14.73
CA ILE A 529 -17.35 21.69 -13.26
C ILE A 529 -18.80 21.43 -12.83
N GLY A 530 -19.77 22.13 -13.43
CA GLY A 530 -21.18 22.02 -13.04
C GLY A 530 -21.77 20.62 -13.21
N ARG A 531 -21.31 19.88 -14.24
CA ARG A 531 -21.69 18.46 -14.40
C ARG A 531 -20.99 17.59 -13.36
N ALA A 532 -19.67 17.74 -13.21
CA ALA A 532 -18.88 16.94 -12.28
C ALA A 532 -19.37 17.05 -10.82
N MET A 533 -19.78 18.24 -10.40
CA MET A 533 -20.37 18.46 -9.06
C MET A 533 -21.73 17.76 -8.91
N MET A 534 -22.60 17.85 -9.92
CA MET A 534 -23.91 17.18 -9.92
C MET A 534 -23.76 15.64 -9.93
N ASP A 535 -22.81 15.11 -10.71
CA ASP A 535 -22.55 13.68 -10.78
C ASP A 535 -21.95 13.16 -9.45
N VAL A 536 -21.05 13.91 -8.81
CA VAL A 536 -20.56 13.57 -7.45
C VAL A 536 -21.67 13.65 -6.38
N GLU A 537 -22.53 14.67 -6.40
CA GLU A 537 -23.67 14.79 -5.47
C GLU A 537 -24.65 13.63 -5.65
N LYS A 538 -24.92 13.22 -6.89
CA LYS A 538 -25.72 12.03 -7.26
C LYS A 538 -25.06 10.72 -6.79
N MET A 539 -23.74 10.66 -6.71
CA MET A 539 -22.97 9.55 -6.13
C MET A 539 -22.86 9.63 -4.59
N TYR A 540 -23.61 10.52 -3.92
CA TYR A 540 -23.58 10.76 -2.47
C TYR A 540 -22.24 11.30 -1.94
N GLY A 541 -21.37 11.77 -2.84
CA GLY A 541 -20.09 12.38 -2.51
C GLY A 541 -20.21 13.82 -2.01
N LYS A 542 -19.15 14.28 -1.34
CA LYS A 542 -19.01 15.62 -0.77
C LYS A 542 -17.81 16.31 -1.41
N VAL A 543 -18.05 17.41 -2.11
CA VAL A 543 -16.99 18.23 -2.75
C VAL A 543 -16.52 19.32 -1.79
N ALA A 544 -15.20 19.48 -1.65
CA ALA A 544 -14.57 20.69 -1.16
C ALA A 544 -13.95 21.43 -2.37
N ILE A 545 -14.47 22.61 -2.68
CA ILE A 545 -13.89 23.45 -3.74
C ILE A 545 -12.63 24.11 -3.18
N ASP A 546 -11.49 23.62 -3.63
CA ASP A 546 -10.18 24.15 -3.29
C ASP A 546 -9.88 25.37 -4.18
N TYR A 547 -10.39 26.53 -3.77
CA TYR A 547 -10.01 27.81 -4.38
C TYR A 547 -8.55 28.10 -4.03
N SER A 548 -7.63 27.74 -4.94
CA SER A 548 -6.19 27.85 -4.75
C SER A 548 -5.78 29.22 -4.21
N GLU A 549 -5.27 29.26 -2.97
CA GLU A 549 -4.71 30.47 -2.38
C GLU A 549 -3.43 30.86 -3.13
N ASN A 550 -3.46 32.00 -3.85
CA ASN A 550 -2.24 32.70 -4.20
C ASN A 550 -1.65 33.32 -2.92
N GLU A 551 -0.31 33.37 -2.81
CA GLU A 551 0.40 33.76 -1.58
C GLU A 551 0.09 35.18 -1.04
N ASP A 552 -0.58 36.03 -1.84
CA ASP A 552 -1.04 37.37 -1.45
C ASP A 552 -2.36 37.40 -0.64
N GLY A 553 -2.99 36.23 -0.38
CA GLY A 553 -4.07 36.10 0.62
C GLY A 553 -5.34 36.91 0.36
N ASN A 554 -5.71 37.09 -0.92
CA ASN A 554 -6.76 38.02 -1.33
C ASN A 554 -7.87 37.31 -2.13
N TYR A 555 -9.10 37.29 -1.59
CA TYR A 555 -10.24 36.57 -2.16
C TYR A 555 -10.82 37.26 -3.40
N ASN A 556 -10.54 36.74 -4.59
CA ASN A 556 -11.16 37.22 -5.83
C ASN A 556 -12.51 36.54 -6.09
N SER A 557 -13.60 37.16 -5.64
CA SER A 557 -14.96 36.88 -6.11
C SER A 557 -15.19 37.53 -7.48
N SER A 558 -14.62 36.94 -8.54
CA SER A 558 -14.56 37.48 -9.92
C SER A 558 -15.89 37.43 -10.70
N ILE A 559 -17.00 37.80 -10.06
CA ILE A 559 -18.24 38.26 -10.72
C ILE A 559 -18.45 39.75 -10.40
N ALA A 560 -17.51 40.58 -10.83
CA ALA A 560 -17.63 42.05 -10.82
C ALA A 560 -16.71 42.69 -11.88
N CYS A 561 -17.20 43.74 -12.56
CA CYS A 561 -16.43 44.46 -13.57
C CYS A 561 -15.59 45.59 -12.96
N GLY A 562 -14.34 45.78 -13.41
CA GLY A 562 -13.53 46.96 -13.05
C GLY A 562 -12.18 47.02 -13.77
N ASN A 563 -11.93 48.08 -14.55
CA ASN A 563 -10.63 48.32 -15.19
C ASN A 563 -9.62 48.95 -14.21
N THR A 564 -8.41 48.39 -14.07
CA THR A 564 -7.13 49.15 -14.06
C THR A 564 -5.88 48.25 -14.14
N GLY A 565 -5.14 48.38 -15.25
CA GLY A 565 -3.71 48.70 -15.20
C GLY A 565 -2.65 47.66 -14.75
N SER A 566 -2.23 46.81 -15.70
CA SER A 566 -0.83 46.37 -15.92
C SER A 566 -0.25 45.17 -15.13
N SER A 567 0.70 44.49 -15.79
CA SER A 567 1.68 43.52 -15.27
C SER A 567 1.18 42.16 -14.74
N ALA A 568 0.37 41.45 -15.53
CA ALA A 568 0.15 40.00 -15.38
C ALA A 568 0.01 39.34 -16.77
N TYR A 569 1.15 39.02 -17.40
CA TYR A 569 1.20 38.30 -18.68
C TYR A 569 1.24 36.77 -18.48
N ASN A 570 0.77 36.04 -19.49
CA ASN A 570 0.95 34.59 -19.70
C ASN A 570 0.24 33.61 -18.73
N GLN A 571 -0.94 33.98 -18.22
CA GLN A 571 -1.96 33.01 -17.74
C GLN A 571 -3.43 33.41 -18.04
N SER A 572 -3.66 34.65 -18.47
CA SER A 572 -4.99 35.26 -18.64
C SER A 572 -5.65 34.99 -19.99
N SER A 573 -4.94 34.42 -20.96
CA SER A 573 -5.35 34.22 -22.36
C SER A 573 -6.09 32.92 -22.67
N LEU A 574 -6.00 31.90 -21.81
CA LEU A 574 -6.71 30.62 -21.98
C LEU A 574 -8.23 30.79 -21.85
N SER A 575 -8.99 30.10 -22.69
CA SER A 575 -10.45 30.07 -22.62
C SER A 575 -10.97 29.19 -21.47
N ALA A 576 -12.25 29.35 -21.12
CA ALA A 576 -12.92 28.54 -20.10
C ALA A 576 -13.11 27.05 -20.51
N GLU A 577 -12.79 26.68 -21.75
CA GLU A 577 -12.73 25.28 -22.19
C GLU A 577 -11.34 24.65 -22.00
N GLU A 578 -10.31 25.46 -21.71
CA GLU A 578 -8.90 25.06 -21.65
C GLU A 578 -8.30 25.13 -20.24
N ARG A 579 -8.87 25.95 -19.35
CA ARG A 579 -8.46 25.98 -17.93
C ARG A 579 -8.90 24.73 -17.20
N MET A 580 -7.94 24.04 -16.58
CA MET A 580 -8.18 22.91 -15.70
C MET A 580 -8.38 23.39 -14.26
N THR A 581 -9.42 22.88 -13.60
CA THR A 581 -9.70 23.07 -12.17
C THR A 581 -9.59 21.73 -11.45
N VAL A 582 -9.13 21.76 -10.19
CA VAL A 582 -9.03 20.59 -9.32
C VAL A 582 -10.15 20.64 -8.28
N LEU A 583 -11.09 19.72 -8.35
CA LEU A 583 -12.06 19.47 -7.28
C LEU A 583 -11.51 18.40 -6.34
N LYS A 584 -11.59 18.63 -5.02
CA LYS A 584 -11.27 17.61 -4.01
C LYS A 584 -12.56 17.18 -3.31
N GLY A 585 -12.60 15.98 -2.75
CA GLY A 585 -13.80 15.53 -2.05
C GLY A 585 -13.68 14.13 -1.48
N SER A 586 -14.81 13.60 -1.01
CA SER A 586 -14.93 12.21 -0.56
C SER A 586 -16.22 11.57 -1.07
N CYS A 587 -16.21 10.29 -1.39
CA CYS A 587 -17.33 9.57 -2.02
C CYS A 587 -17.33 8.09 -1.60
N PRO A 588 -18.50 7.42 -1.46
CA PRO A 588 -18.54 5.97 -1.28
C PRO A 588 -17.79 5.21 -2.40
N VAL A 589 -17.07 4.14 -2.03
CA VAL A 589 -16.44 3.23 -3.01
C VAL A 589 -17.49 2.51 -3.87
N SER A 590 -18.70 2.33 -3.33
CA SER A 590 -19.87 1.73 -3.98
C SER A 590 -20.40 2.54 -5.17
N THR A 591 -20.30 3.87 -5.14
CA THR A 591 -20.93 4.77 -6.12
C THR A 591 -19.96 5.37 -7.12
N MET A 592 -18.67 5.48 -6.78
CA MET A 592 -17.61 5.98 -7.67
C MET A 592 -17.18 4.96 -8.76
N ARG A 593 -17.75 3.75 -8.73
CA ARG A 593 -17.60 2.67 -9.72
C ARG A 593 -18.02 3.12 -11.13
N GLY A 594 -17.30 2.67 -12.15
CA GLY A 594 -17.44 3.11 -13.56
C GLY A 594 -17.19 4.60 -13.86
N TYR A 595 -17.28 5.52 -12.89
CA TYR A 595 -17.26 6.97 -13.11
C TYR A 595 -16.06 7.52 -13.90
N PRO A 596 -14.81 6.99 -13.78
CA PRO A 596 -13.71 7.40 -14.66
C PRO A 596 -14.03 7.32 -16.15
N VAL A 597 -14.84 6.36 -16.59
CA VAL A 597 -15.22 6.20 -18.01
C VAL A 597 -16.23 7.27 -18.44
N GLU A 598 -17.25 7.55 -17.62
CA GLU A 598 -18.18 8.66 -17.86
C GLU A 598 -17.44 10.01 -17.90
N LEU A 599 -16.56 10.24 -16.92
CA LEU A 599 -15.71 11.42 -16.80
C LEU A 599 -14.86 11.61 -18.06
N TYR A 600 -14.13 10.58 -18.48
CA TYR A 600 -13.27 10.64 -19.66
C TYR A 600 -14.08 10.97 -20.92
N SER A 601 -15.27 10.36 -21.06
CA SER A 601 -16.20 10.62 -22.15
C SER A 601 -16.65 12.09 -22.21
N TYR A 602 -17.23 12.63 -21.13
CA TYR A 602 -17.82 13.98 -21.17
C TYR A 602 -16.79 15.13 -21.15
N THR A 603 -15.55 14.86 -20.74
CA THR A 603 -14.42 15.81 -20.78
C THR A 603 -13.58 15.72 -22.05
N ARG A 604 -13.98 14.88 -23.03
CA ARG A 604 -13.21 14.60 -24.27
C ARG A 604 -11.77 14.14 -23.98
N GLY A 605 -11.62 13.32 -22.94
CA GLY A 605 -10.35 12.75 -22.52
C GLY A 605 -9.39 13.67 -21.76
N ARG A 606 -9.84 14.88 -21.37
CA ARG A 606 -9.05 15.80 -20.53
C ARG A 606 -9.21 15.54 -19.03
N GLY A 607 -10.30 14.92 -18.60
CA GLY A 607 -10.63 14.67 -17.20
C GLY A 607 -9.80 13.56 -16.59
N ARG A 608 -9.35 13.75 -15.34
CA ARG A 608 -8.60 12.75 -14.55
C ARG A 608 -9.21 12.60 -13.17
N LEU A 609 -9.46 11.36 -12.73
CA LEU A 609 -9.85 11.04 -11.36
C LEU A 609 -8.70 10.31 -10.67
N PHE A 610 -8.39 10.72 -9.46
CA PHE A 610 -7.52 10.00 -8.53
C PHE A 610 -8.31 9.70 -7.26
N CYS A 611 -8.23 8.48 -6.74
CA CYS A 611 -8.94 8.04 -5.54
C CYS A 611 -7.97 7.34 -4.57
N ALA A 612 -8.07 7.68 -3.28
CA ALA A 612 -7.33 7.03 -2.20
C ALA A 612 -8.32 6.63 -1.09
N LEU A 613 -8.10 5.48 -0.44
CA LEU A 613 -9.00 5.00 0.61
C LEU A 613 -8.92 5.93 1.84
N LYS A 614 -10.05 6.54 2.20
CA LYS A 614 -10.19 7.43 3.37
C LYS A 614 -10.37 6.65 4.68
N GLY A 615 -11.03 5.49 4.59
CA GLY A 615 -11.51 4.70 5.72
C GLY A 615 -12.97 4.30 5.53
N TYR A 616 -13.67 4.06 6.64
CA TYR A 616 -15.07 3.63 6.66
C TYR A 616 -16.00 4.74 7.18
N ALA A 617 -17.22 4.78 6.67
CA ALA A 617 -18.28 5.68 7.16
C ALA A 617 -19.67 5.03 6.97
N PRO A 618 -20.75 5.55 7.60
CA PRO A 618 -22.09 4.98 7.50
C PRO A 618 -22.55 4.80 6.05
N CYS A 619 -23.07 3.60 5.74
CA CYS A 619 -23.45 3.20 4.40
C CYS A 619 -24.66 4.00 3.87
N HIS A 620 -24.52 4.60 2.69
CA HIS A 620 -25.50 5.51 2.09
C HIS A 620 -26.84 4.83 1.75
N ASN A 621 -26.83 3.52 1.47
CA ASN A 621 -28.02 2.74 1.09
C ASN A 621 -28.25 1.50 1.98
N ALA A 622 -27.85 1.57 3.26
CA ALA A 622 -27.81 0.45 4.19
C ALA A 622 -29.06 -0.47 4.19
N GLU A 623 -30.28 0.09 4.14
CA GLU A 623 -31.52 -0.69 4.11
C GLU A 623 -31.57 -1.69 2.94
N GLN A 624 -31.11 -1.28 1.75
CA GLN A 624 -31.07 -2.12 0.55
C GLN A 624 -30.05 -3.24 0.67
N ILE A 625 -28.86 -2.95 1.21
CA ILE A 625 -27.79 -3.94 1.41
C ILE A 625 -28.22 -5.00 2.43
N ILE A 626 -28.96 -4.59 3.48
CA ILE A 626 -29.51 -5.49 4.49
C ILE A 626 -30.62 -6.38 3.89
N GLU A 627 -31.53 -5.81 3.09
CA GLU A 627 -32.58 -6.60 2.41
C GLU A 627 -31.99 -7.61 1.41
N VAL A 628 -30.97 -7.22 0.65
CA VAL A 628 -30.27 -8.09 -0.32
C VAL A 628 -29.45 -9.20 0.38
N ALA A 629 -28.79 -8.89 1.50
CA ALA A 629 -28.04 -9.88 2.28
C ALA A 629 -28.96 -10.92 2.95
N ALA A 630 -30.21 -10.53 3.27
CA ALA A 630 -31.25 -11.39 3.86
C ALA A 630 -30.78 -12.20 5.10
N TYR A 631 -29.83 -11.66 5.85
CA TYR A 631 -29.14 -12.35 6.94
C TYR A 631 -30.06 -12.50 8.17
N ILE A 632 -30.11 -13.71 8.75
CA ILE A 632 -30.94 -14.03 9.91
C ILE A 632 -30.05 -14.46 11.08
N PRO A 633 -29.69 -13.55 12.02
CA PRO A 633 -28.79 -13.86 13.15
C PRO A 633 -29.24 -15.03 14.02
N GLU A 634 -30.54 -15.29 14.11
CA GLU A 634 -31.13 -16.37 14.91
C GLU A 634 -31.06 -17.75 14.22
N SER A 635 -30.67 -17.80 12.95
CA SER A 635 -30.40 -19.03 12.20
C SER A 635 -28.90 -19.36 12.09
N ASP A 636 -28.01 -18.48 12.57
CA ASP A 636 -26.57 -18.71 12.64
C ASP A 636 -26.23 -19.68 13.80
N LEU A 637 -26.12 -20.97 13.46
CA LEU A 637 -25.78 -22.03 14.41
C LEU A 637 -24.30 -22.00 14.85
N GLU A 638 -23.43 -21.30 14.13
CA GLU A 638 -22.00 -21.16 14.47
C GLU A 638 -21.75 -20.00 15.44
N HIS A 639 -22.60 -18.97 15.42
CA HIS A 639 -22.51 -17.79 16.27
C HIS A 639 -23.86 -17.48 16.96
N PRO A 640 -24.41 -18.41 17.77
CA PRO A 640 -25.75 -18.31 18.33
C PRO A 640 -25.94 -17.07 19.20
N THR A 641 -27.11 -16.44 19.08
CA THR A 641 -27.52 -15.24 19.83
C THR A 641 -28.03 -15.54 21.24
N GLY A 642 -28.56 -16.75 21.47
CA GLY A 642 -29.12 -17.19 22.75
C GLY A 642 -28.10 -17.74 23.75
N SER A 643 -28.48 -17.72 25.04
CA SER A 643 -27.68 -18.26 26.15
C SER A 643 -28.17 -19.61 26.63
N VAL A 644 -27.27 -20.46 27.12
CA VAL A 644 -27.59 -21.84 27.55
C VAL A 644 -27.74 -21.88 29.06
N PHE A 645 -28.92 -22.21 29.56
CA PHE A 645 -29.23 -22.33 30.99
C PHE A 645 -29.59 -23.78 31.35
N CYS A 646 -29.39 -24.17 32.61
CA CYS A 646 -29.78 -25.51 33.09
C CYS A 646 -31.25 -25.53 33.55
N SER A 647 -32.07 -26.41 32.95
CA SER A 647 -33.43 -26.71 33.43
C SER A 647 -33.63 -28.21 33.56
N HIS A 648 -34.06 -28.66 34.74
CA HIS A 648 -34.31 -30.08 35.05
C HIS A 648 -33.13 -31.04 34.77
N GLY A 649 -31.89 -30.52 34.73
CA GLY A 649 -30.70 -31.30 34.39
C GLY A 649 -30.45 -31.48 32.90
N ALA A 650 -31.05 -30.65 32.04
CA ALA A 650 -30.72 -30.51 30.63
C ALA A 650 -30.40 -29.04 30.30
N GLY A 651 -29.51 -28.81 29.32
CA GLY A 651 -29.26 -27.47 28.80
C GLY A 651 -30.41 -27.02 27.90
N VAL A 652 -30.95 -25.83 28.16
CA VAL A 652 -32.01 -25.17 27.39
C VAL A 652 -31.45 -23.87 26.82
N ASN A 653 -31.68 -23.62 25.54
CA ASN A 653 -31.32 -22.37 24.89
C ASN A 653 -32.41 -21.32 25.16
N VAL A 654 -32.05 -20.22 25.82
CA VAL A 654 -32.89 -19.06 26.10
C VAL A 654 -32.66 -17.98 25.03
N PRO A 655 -33.72 -17.47 24.37
CA PRO A 655 -33.66 -16.36 23.41
C PRO A 655 -32.90 -15.14 23.94
N TRP A 656 -32.26 -14.39 23.03
CA TRP A 656 -31.34 -13.27 23.34
C TRP A 656 -32.00 -12.11 24.09
N ASP A 657 -33.31 -11.96 23.93
CA ASP A 657 -34.18 -10.99 24.61
C ASP A 657 -34.53 -11.43 26.04
N GLU A 658 -34.81 -12.72 26.26
CA GLU A 658 -35.14 -13.30 27.57
C GLU A 658 -33.92 -13.45 28.51
N VAL A 659 -32.67 -13.43 28.00
CA VAL A 659 -31.44 -13.67 28.81
C VAL A 659 -31.35 -12.77 30.06
N LYS A 660 -31.80 -11.51 29.97
CA LYS A 660 -31.71 -10.55 31.09
C LYS A 660 -32.70 -10.79 32.23
N ASP A 661 -33.76 -11.58 31.99
CA ASP A 661 -34.67 -12.03 33.06
C ASP A 661 -34.17 -13.32 33.75
N HIS A 662 -33.16 -13.98 33.17
CA HIS A 662 -32.60 -15.25 33.65
C HIS A 662 -31.16 -15.17 34.21
N MET A 663 -30.45 -14.06 34.00
CA MET A 663 -29.08 -13.83 34.49
C MET A 663 -28.95 -13.96 36.02
N HIS A 664 -27.78 -14.39 36.51
CA HIS A 664 -27.49 -14.58 37.93
C HIS A 664 -26.60 -13.47 38.54
N LEU A 665 -26.18 -12.48 37.74
CA LEU A 665 -25.55 -11.23 38.15
C LEU A 665 -26.47 -10.04 37.83
N PRO A 666 -26.42 -8.94 38.59
CA PRO A 666 -27.18 -7.73 38.28
C PRO A 666 -26.65 -7.03 37.02
N SER A 667 -27.54 -6.40 36.26
CA SER A 667 -27.18 -5.60 35.07
C SER A 667 -26.28 -4.41 35.44
N ILE A 668 -25.18 -4.25 34.71
CA ILE A 668 -24.23 -3.13 34.85
C ILE A 668 -24.88 -1.77 34.53
N LEU A 669 -25.91 -1.78 33.68
CA LEU A 669 -26.64 -0.58 33.26
C LEU A 669 -27.89 -0.30 34.12
N ALA A 670 -28.14 -1.08 35.18
CA ALA A 670 -29.23 -0.80 36.10
C ALA A 670 -28.96 0.52 36.86
N PRO A 671 -29.93 1.44 36.97
CA PRO A 671 -29.76 2.64 37.78
C PRO A 671 -29.66 2.24 39.25
N VAL A 672 -28.56 2.61 39.90
CA VAL A 672 -28.37 2.45 41.35
C VAL A 672 -29.52 3.16 42.06
N LYS A 673 -30.35 2.41 42.79
CA LYS A 673 -31.44 3.02 43.57
C LYS A 673 -30.84 3.73 44.78
N GLU A 674 -31.28 4.96 44.99
CA GLU A 674 -30.74 5.87 46.01
C GLU A 674 -31.06 5.46 47.48
N ASN A 675 -31.57 4.24 47.69
CA ASN A 675 -31.92 3.66 49.00
C ASN A 675 -31.07 2.42 49.37
N ASP A 676 -30.35 1.78 48.45
CA ASP A 676 -29.72 0.46 48.69
C ASP A 676 -28.40 0.56 49.51
N TRP A 677 -28.22 1.67 50.25
CA TRP A 677 -27.11 1.90 51.20
C TRP A 677 -27.50 1.70 52.68
N ASP A 678 -28.79 1.58 53.01
CA ASP A 678 -29.27 1.40 54.40
C ASP A 678 -29.59 -0.08 54.77
N ASP A 679 -29.68 -1.00 53.80
CA ASP A 679 -30.09 -2.42 54.01
C ASP A 679 -28.94 -3.45 53.84
N MET A 680 -27.68 -3.02 53.94
CA MET A 680 -26.49 -3.91 53.87
C MET A 680 -25.63 -3.94 55.16
N ASP A 681 -26.27 -3.87 56.33
CA ASP A 681 -25.64 -4.28 57.59
C ASP A 681 -26.57 -5.23 58.37
N TYR A 682 -26.00 -6.35 58.83
CA TYR A 682 -26.64 -7.39 59.67
C TYR A 682 -27.68 -8.36 59.04
N MET A 683 -27.19 -9.38 58.32
CA MET A 683 -27.86 -10.70 58.26
C MET A 683 -27.09 -11.71 59.14
N PRO A 684 -27.74 -12.48 60.03
CA PRO A 684 -27.04 -13.36 60.97
C PRO A 684 -26.53 -14.65 60.29
N SER A 685 -25.44 -15.20 60.82
CA SER A 685 -24.83 -16.44 60.31
C SER A 685 -25.51 -17.69 60.89
N GLU A 686 -26.67 -18.06 60.33
CA GLU A 686 -27.25 -19.38 60.58
C GLU A 686 -26.46 -20.47 59.85
N LYS A 687 -25.49 -21.03 60.57
CA LYS A 687 -24.93 -22.35 60.25
C LYS A 687 -25.90 -23.43 60.72
N GLU A 688 -26.50 -24.16 59.79
CA GLU A 688 -26.97 -25.53 60.06
C GLU A 688 -25.77 -26.48 60.20
N GLU A 689 -25.01 -26.35 61.28
CA GLU A 689 -24.20 -27.46 61.79
C GLU A 689 -25.12 -28.42 62.55
N MET A 690 -25.17 -29.70 62.14
CA MET A 690 -25.95 -30.71 62.85
C MET A 690 -25.42 -30.89 64.28
N TRP A 691 -26.20 -30.49 65.28
CA TRP A 691 -25.87 -30.74 66.69
C TRP A 691 -26.17 -32.19 67.07
N ILE A 692 -25.10 -32.97 67.20
CA ILE A 692 -25.10 -34.27 67.89
C ILE A 692 -25.59 -34.06 69.34
N GLY A 693 -26.58 -34.84 69.77
CA GLY A 693 -27.20 -34.70 71.09
C GLY A 693 -26.27 -35.10 72.25
N GLN A 694 -26.52 -34.55 73.44
CA GLN A 694 -25.67 -34.83 74.61
C GLN A 694 -25.64 -36.34 74.99
N ASP A 695 -26.75 -37.06 74.77
CA ASP A 695 -26.84 -38.51 74.97
C ASP A 695 -25.87 -39.31 74.06
N GLU A 696 -25.56 -38.78 72.87
CA GLU A 696 -24.66 -39.40 71.90
C GLU A 696 -23.19 -39.03 72.17
N VAL A 697 -22.94 -37.84 72.75
CA VAL A 697 -21.61 -37.44 73.24
C VAL A 697 -21.15 -38.32 74.40
N ASP A 698 -22.02 -38.61 75.38
CA ASP A 698 -21.69 -39.51 76.51
C ASP A 698 -21.46 -40.97 76.04
N ALA A 699 -22.13 -41.41 74.98
CA ALA A 699 -21.90 -42.70 74.32
C ALA A 699 -20.53 -42.80 73.61
N ILE A 700 -19.92 -41.67 73.26
CA ILE A 700 -18.56 -41.58 72.68
C ILE A 700 -17.51 -41.47 73.81
N ILE A 701 -17.71 -40.57 74.78
CA ILE A 701 -16.78 -40.34 75.90
C ILE A 701 -16.54 -41.62 76.72
N SER A 702 -17.57 -42.46 76.88
CA SER A 702 -17.46 -43.77 77.55
C SER A 702 -16.66 -44.82 76.77
N ARG A 703 -16.30 -44.57 75.50
CA ARG A 703 -15.57 -45.51 74.63
C ARG A 703 -14.13 -45.10 74.30
N THR A 704 -13.75 -43.83 74.40
CA THR A 704 -12.43 -43.32 73.95
C THR A 704 -11.38 -43.11 75.06
N PHE A 705 -11.33 -44.08 75.98
CA PHE A 705 -10.16 -44.50 76.75
C PHE A 705 -9.49 -43.59 77.80
N TYR A 706 -9.10 -44.25 78.88
CA TYR A 706 -7.94 -43.88 79.70
C TYR A 706 -6.66 -43.88 78.84
N SER A 707 -6.09 -42.71 78.53
CA SER A 707 -4.75 -42.62 77.92
C SER A 707 -3.91 -41.44 78.47
N ASN A 708 -3.58 -41.53 79.76
CA ASN A 708 -2.41 -40.95 80.45
C ASN A 708 -1.91 -39.52 80.14
N GLN A 709 -2.04 -38.65 81.17
CA GLN A 709 -0.96 -37.80 81.74
C GLN A 709 -0.33 -36.68 80.84
N SER A 710 -0.50 -35.39 81.19
CA SER A 710 0.41 -34.58 82.06
C SER A 710 1.62 -33.99 81.29
N SER A 711 2.03 -32.71 81.37
CA SER A 711 1.54 -31.52 82.11
C SER A 711 2.39 -30.26 81.86
N LYS A 712 1.81 -29.04 82.00
CA LYS A 712 2.42 -27.78 82.54
C LYS A 712 3.65 -27.15 81.79
N ALA A 713 3.94 -25.84 81.86
CA ALA A 713 3.20 -24.65 82.32
C ALA A 713 3.80 -23.34 81.76
N ALA A 714 3.03 -22.25 81.92
CA ALA A 714 3.28 -20.86 81.48
C ALA A 714 4.45 -20.09 82.14
N PHE A 715 4.94 -19.04 81.43
CA PHE A 715 5.41 -17.70 81.89
C PHE A 715 5.93 -16.91 80.65
N ASN A 716 5.99 -15.58 80.53
CA ASN A 716 5.42 -14.44 81.30
C ASN A 716 5.27 -13.18 80.39
N ARG A 717 4.63 -12.12 80.89
CA ARG A 717 4.43 -10.78 80.26
C ARG A 717 5.74 -9.92 80.32
N LYS A 718 5.89 -8.73 79.69
CA LYS A 718 5.00 -7.53 79.78
C LYS A 718 5.47 -6.31 78.95
N ARG A 719 4.54 -5.32 78.84
CA ARG A 719 4.63 -3.93 78.26
C ARG A 719 4.63 -3.90 76.72
N TYR A 720 4.13 -2.88 75.99
CA TYR A 720 3.31 -1.66 76.22
C TYR A 720 2.45 -1.46 74.91
N LYS A 721 1.24 -0.87 74.76
CA LYS A 721 0.32 0.06 75.47
C LYS A 721 0.78 1.53 75.62
N LYS A 722 0.00 2.58 75.27
CA LYS A 722 -1.34 2.79 74.64
C LYS A 722 -1.41 4.33 74.30
N SER A 723 -2.20 4.97 73.43
CA SER A 723 -3.49 4.76 72.70
C SER A 723 -3.35 5.30 71.24
N ARG A 724 -4.33 5.49 70.32
CA ARG A 724 -5.79 5.78 70.26
C ARG A 724 -6.22 7.17 70.81
N ASN A 725 -7.14 7.94 70.20
CA ASN A 725 -8.19 7.62 69.23
C ASN A 725 -8.68 8.90 68.48
N LYS A 726 -9.32 8.73 67.28
CA LYS A 726 -10.43 9.51 66.60
C LYS A 726 -10.52 11.07 66.76
N SER A 727 -11.08 11.86 65.84
CA SER A 727 -11.87 11.73 64.59
C SER A 727 -11.54 12.95 63.69
N GLY A 728 -11.92 13.15 62.42
CA GLY A 728 -13.04 12.66 61.59
C GLY A 728 -13.90 13.87 61.15
N GLU A 729 -14.54 13.81 59.97
CA GLU A 729 -15.35 14.88 59.32
C GLU A 729 -14.58 16.13 58.77
N ASN A 730 -15.15 16.95 57.88
CA ASN A 730 -15.78 16.65 56.57
C ASN A 730 -15.79 17.91 55.65
N HIS A 731 -16.35 17.78 54.44
CA HIS A 731 -16.52 18.78 53.37
C HIS A 731 -17.07 20.16 53.77
N GLY A 732 -16.73 21.20 52.99
CA GLY A 732 -17.39 22.51 53.03
C GLY A 732 -16.84 23.54 52.02
N TYR A 733 -17.50 23.70 50.86
CA TYR A 733 -17.22 24.77 49.89
C TYR A 733 -17.70 26.14 50.42
N LEU A 734 -17.04 27.25 50.04
CA LEU A 734 -17.49 28.16 48.95
C LEU A 734 -16.85 29.57 49.02
N PHE A 735 -16.66 30.20 47.85
CA PHE A 735 -16.16 31.55 47.55
C PHE A 735 -16.19 32.66 48.64
N ARG A 736 -15.06 33.39 48.78
CA ARG A 736 -14.99 34.76 48.19
C ARG A 736 -13.58 35.36 48.03
N SER A 737 -13.50 36.32 47.12
CA SER A 737 -12.36 37.16 46.72
C SER A 737 -11.85 38.14 47.80
N GLY A 738 -10.54 38.42 47.80
CA GLY A 738 -9.91 39.56 48.49
C GLY A 738 -8.52 39.87 47.93
N SER A 739 -8.17 41.15 47.76
CA SER A 739 -7.01 41.60 46.95
C SER A 739 -5.86 42.21 47.78
N MET A 740 -4.64 42.16 47.20
CA MET A 740 -3.46 43.03 47.46
C MET A 740 -2.75 42.97 48.82
N GLY A 741 -1.40 42.98 48.80
CA GLY A 741 -0.61 43.23 50.02
C GLY A 741 0.90 42.90 50.06
N ASN A 742 1.73 43.44 49.15
CA ASN A 742 3.19 43.63 49.27
C ASN A 742 4.12 42.55 49.90
N GLY A 743 5.11 42.09 49.10
CA GLY A 743 6.47 42.62 49.30
C GLY A 743 7.66 41.68 49.64
N ARG A 744 8.42 41.29 48.59
CA ARG A 744 9.89 40.99 48.53
C ARG A 744 10.49 40.01 49.57
N HIS A 745 11.27 38.98 49.23
CA HIS A 745 12.42 38.91 48.31
C HIS A 745 12.78 37.42 48.03
N GLY A 746 13.56 37.16 46.98
CA GLY A 746 14.50 36.02 46.94
C GLY A 746 14.17 34.88 45.96
N GLU A 747 15.02 34.73 44.95
CA GLU A 747 15.17 33.60 44.03
C GLU A 747 15.21 32.23 44.77
N ASN A 748 14.92 31.06 44.17
CA ASN A 748 15.14 30.68 42.78
C ASN A 748 14.37 29.39 42.40
N SER A 749 13.63 29.36 41.28
CA SER A 749 13.06 28.12 40.70
C SER A 749 12.46 28.36 39.31
N TYR A 750 12.73 27.47 38.35
CA TYR A 750 12.08 27.47 37.03
C TYR A 750 10.60 27.07 37.13
N SER A 751 9.74 27.68 36.30
CA SER A 751 8.43 27.14 35.97
C SER A 751 8.12 27.41 34.49
N GLY A 752 7.25 26.59 33.91
CA GLY A 752 6.47 27.04 32.76
C GLY A 752 5.50 28.16 33.17
N SER A 753 4.85 28.86 32.26
CA SER A 753 4.82 28.65 30.79
C SER A 753 4.35 29.92 30.08
N THR A 754 4.68 30.02 28.78
CA THR A 754 3.95 30.82 27.77
C THR A 754 3.97 32.34 27.91
N SER A 755 4.69 33.00 26.98
CA SER A 755 4.32 34.31 26.47
C SER A 755 4.56 34.37 24.96
N VAL A 756 3.50 34.53 24.17
CA VAL A 756 3.61 34.80 22.74
C VAL A 756 4.03 36.26 22.54
N THR A 757 5.09 36.49 21.78
CA THR A 757 5.50 37.82 21.33
C THR A 757 5.80 37.80 19.83
N TYR A 758 5.21 38.75 19.11
CA TYR A 758 5.46 38.97 17.68
C TYR A 758 6.91 39.41 17.46
N PHE A 759 7.53 38.88 16.40
CA PHE A 759 8.74 39.45 15.80
C PHE A 759 8.43 40.15 14.48
N SER A 760 9.26 41.13 14.13
CA SER A 760 9.03 42.15 13.10
C SER A 760 9.38 41.70 11.68
N LYS A 761 9.08 42.57 10.70
CA LYS A 761 8.82 42.19 9.30
C LYS A 761 10.05 42.15 8.38
N GLU A 762 11.28 42.11 8.90
CA GLU A 762 12.46 42.60 8.15
C GLU A 762 13.60 41.59 7.89
N ASP A 763 13.69 40.45 8.59
CA ASP A 763 14.75 39.44 8.34
C ASP A 763 14.42 38.45 7.19
N ARG A 764 13.31 38.65 6.45
CA ARG A 764 12.77 37.67 5.49
C ARG A 764 13.44 37.72 4.10
N ARG A 765 14.78 37.77 4.04
CA ARG A 765 15.58 37.69 2.79
C ARG A 765 16.91 36.91 2.95
N ARG A 766 16.80 35.68 3.43
CA ARG A 766 17.67 34.52 3.16
C ARG A 766 16.90 33.25 3.55
N ASP A 767 17.40 32.10 3.09
CA ASP A 767 16.89 30.74 3.32
C ASP A 767 15.48 30.47 2.76
N LEU A 768 15.46 29.98 1.51
CA LEU A 768 14.30 29.37 0.84
C LEU A 768 14.75 28.15 0.00
N SER A 769 15.59 27.30 0.59
CA SER A 769 16.14 26.09 -0.06
C SER A 769 16.56 25.01 0.95
N TYR A 770 15.69 24.69 1.91
CA TYR A 770 15.83 23.52 2.79
C TYR A 770 14.47 22.86 3.05
N THR A 771 14.00 22.07 2.08
CA THR A 771 13.14 20.93 2.40
C THR A 771 13.96 19.99 3.29
N ILE A 772 13.47 19.67 4.49
CA ILE A 772 14.22 18.80 5.42
C ILE A 772 14.20 17.37 4.87
N SER A 773 15.24 17.00 4.14
CA SER A 773 15.65 15.61 3.98
C SER A 773 15.90 15.03 5.36
N ARG A 774 14.97 14.19 5.85
CA ARG A 774 15.26 13.32 6.99
C ARG A 774 16.35 12.35 6.53
N GLU A 775 17.55 12.49 7.10
CA GLU A 775 18.63 11.53 6.87
C GLU A 775 18.12 10.11 7.15
N LYS A 776 18.28 9.22 6.17
CA LYS A 776 17.82 7.83 6.27
C LYS A 776 18.74 7.11 7.26
N LYS A 777 18.28 6.99 8.50
CA LYS A 777 18.99 6.27 9.57
C LYS A 777 19.12 4.79 9.23
N ASP A 778 20.24 4.18 9.63
CA ASP A 778 20.40 2.72 9.49
C ASP A 778 19.41 1.99 10.43
N GLU A 779 18.89 0.85 9.99
CA GLU A 779 17.95 0.04 10.77
C GLU A 779 18.70 -0.84 11.79
N PHE A 780 18.24 -0.80 13.05
CA PHE A 780 18.88 -1.50 14.17
C PHE A 780 17.84 -2.31 14.97
N LEU A 781 18.00 -3.64 14.98
CA LEU A 781 17.13 -4.56 15.71
C LEU A 781 17.75 -4.97 17.05
N LEU A 782 17.12 -4.57 18.14
CA LEU A 782 17.38 -5.07 19.49
C LEU A 782 16.48 -6.28 19.77
N VAL A 783 17.02 -7.34 20.37
CA VAL A 783 16.25 -8.55 20.70
C VAL A 783 16.41 -8.89 22.18
N ASP A 784 15.29 -8.98 22.90
CA ASP A 784 15.23 -9.54 24.25
C ASP A 784 15.33 -11.06 24.18
N GLY A 785 16.56 -11.58 24.35
CA GLY A 785 16.88 -12.97 24.05
C GLY A 785 16.15 -13.97 24.93
N TYR A 786 15.81 -13.62 26.18
CA TYR A 786 15.04 -14.52 27.04
C TYR A 786 13.54 -14.49 26.73
N ASN A 787 12.97 -13.33 26.40
CA ASN A 787 11.57 -13.25 25.97
C ASN A 787 11.35 -14.05 24.69
N ILE A 788 12.27 -13.99 23.72
CA ILE A 788 12.20 -14.84 22.52
C ILE A 788 12.31 -16.33 22.88
N ILE A 789 13.31 -16.74 23.69
CA ILE A 789 13.50 -18.15 24.08
C ILE A 789 12.25 -18.75 24.75
N PHE A 790 11.57 -18.00 25.62
CA PHE A 790 10.39 -18.50 26.32
C PHE A 790 9.07 -18.32 25.54
N ALA A 791 9.07 -17.54 24.45
CA ALA A 791 7.92 -17.35 23.57
C ALA A 791 7.90 -18.29 22.35
N TRP A 792 9.05 -18.86 21.94
CA TRP A 792 9.12 -19.82 20.84
C TRP A 792 9.21 -21.25 21.39
N ASP A 793 8.20 -22.09 21.12
CA ASP A 793 8.11 -23.44 21.69
C ASP A 793 9.35 -24.30 21.40
N ASP A 794 9.92 -24.23 20.20
CA ASP A 794 11.14 -24.93 19.79
C ASP A 794 12.39 -24.56 20.62
N LEU A 795 12.46 -23.33 21.13
CA LEU A 795 13.55 -22.83 21.97
C LEU A 795 13.26 -23.05 23.45
N LYS A 796 12.00 -22.93 23.86
CA LYS A 796 11.51 -23.17 25.21
C LYS A 796 11.71 -24.63 25.63
N GLU A 797 11.35 -25.57 24.76
CA GLU A 797 11.62 -27.00 24.95
C GLU A 797 13.11 -27.32 25.07
N LEU A 798 13.97 -26.55 24.41
CA LEU A 798 15.41 -26.68 24.57
C LEU A 798 15.88 -26.02 25.87
N ALA A 799 15.33 -24.88 26.27
CA ALA A 799 15.70 -24.18 27.49
C ALA A 799 15.35 -24.96 28.76
N GLU A 800 14.25 -25.71 28.75
CA GLU A 800 13.89 -26.67 29.81
C GLU A 800 14.90 -27.82 29.96
N LYS A 801 15.66 -28.14 28.90
CA LYS A 801 16.68 -29.22 28.87
C LYS A 801 18.09 -28.66 29.12
N ASN A 802 18.47 -27.59 28.43
CA ASN A 802 19.68 -26.78 28.65
C ASN A 802 19.48 -25.34 28.12
N ILE A 803 19.50 -24.36 29.02
CA ILE A 803 19.29 -22.94 28.70
C ILE A 803 20.36 -22.35 27.78
N ASP A 804 21.60 -22.84 27.87
CA ASP A 804 22.70 -22.34 27.02
C ASP A 804 22.57 -22.87 25.59
N SER A 805 22.11 -24.11 25.39
CA SER A 805 21.79 -24.64 24.05
C SER A 805 20.59 -23.95 23.39
N ALA A 806 19.67 -23.37 24.17
CA ALA A 806 18.60 -22.53 23.63
C ALA A 806 19.11 -21.12 23.22
N ARG A 807 20.08 -20.56 23.95
CA ARG A 807 20.80 -19.33 23.58
C ARG A 807 21.57 -19.53 22.28
N ASP A 808 22.37 -20.59 22.19
CA ASP A 808 23.14 -20.94 20.99
C ASP A 808 22.24 -21.03 19.75
N LYS A 809 21.15 -21.81 19.84
CA LYS A 809 20.19 -21.95 18.73
C LYS A 809 19.47 -20.64 18.38
N LEU A 810 19.18 -19.76 19.34
CA LEU A 810 18.65 -18.43 19.04
C LEU A 810 19.68 -17.56 18.30
N MET A 811 20.93 -17.56 18.75
CA MET A 811 22.01 -16.78 18.10
C MET A 811 22.26 -17.25 16.66
N ASP A 812 22.25 -18.56 16.41
CA ASP A 812 22.33 -19.12 15.05
C ASP A 812 21.15 -18.67 14.16
N ILE A 813 19.92 -18.66 14.69
CA ILE A 813 18.74 -18.21 13.93
C ILE A 813 18.85 -16.71 13.61
N LEU A 814 19.21 -15.87 14.57
CA LEU A 814 19.34 -14.42 14.39
C LEU A 814 20.51 -14.05 13.46
N CYS A 815 21.61 -14.81 13.48
CA CYS A 815 22.73 -14.70 12.54
C CYS A 815 22.26 -14.86 11.08
N ASN A 816 21.48 -15.91 10.79
CA ASN A 816 20.92 -16.15 9.46
C ASN A 816 19.90 -15.07 9.07
N TYR A 817 19.02 -14.68 10.00
CA TYR A 817 18.00 -13.64 9.78
C TYR A 817 18.60 -12.28 9.43
N GLN A 818 19.65 -11.85 10.14
CA GLN A 818 20.37 -10.61 9.83
C GLN A 818 21.01 -10.67 8.44
N GLY A 819 21.57 -11.81 8.05
CA GLY A 819 22.15 -12.02 6.71
C GLY A 819 21.13 -11.77 5.58
N TYR A 820 19.86 -12.11 5.82
CA TYR A 820 18.76 -11.86 4.89
C TYR A 820 18.27 -10.40 4.94
N LYS A 821 17.91 -9.89 6.12
CA LYS A 821 17.33 -8.55 6.31
C LYS A 821 18.31 -7.38 6.15
N LYS A 822 19.63 -7.64 6.19
CA LYS A 822 20.72 -6.64 6.05
C LYS A 822 20.70 -5.49 7.08
N CYS A 823 20.04 -5.67 8.24
CA CYS A 823 20.03 -4.71 9.35
C CYS A 823 21.24 -4.91 10.30
N GLN A 824 21.45 -3.97 11.24
CA GLN A 824 22.31 -4.24 12.40
C GLN A 824 21.49 -4.92 13.50
N LEU A 825 21.99 -6.01 14.09
CA LEU A 825 21.23 -6.81 15.07
C LEU A 825 22.06 -7.02 16.35
N MET A 826 21.42 -6.80 17.50
CA MET A 826 21.96 -7.08 18.82
C MET A 826 20.95 -7.86 19.67
N VAL A 827 21.37 -8.99 20.24
CA VAL A 827 20.59 -9.75 21.23
C VAL A 827 21.13 -9.49 22.64
N VAL A 828 20.21 -9.26 23.58
CA VAL A 828 20.51 -8.94 24.99
C VAL A 828 19.98 -10.07 25.87
N PHE A 829 20.80 -10.55 26.80
CA PHE A 829 20.46 -11.57 27.79
C PHE A 829 20.78 -11.11 29.21
N ASP A 830 19.91 -11.43 30.18
CA ASP A 830 20.23 -11.24 31.60
C ASP A 830 21.44 -12.09 32.03
N ALA A 831 22.30 -11.51 32.86
CA ALA A 831 23.40 -12.21 33.52
C ALA A 831 22.93 -13.18 34.62
N TYR A 832 22.51 -14.36 34.22
CA TYR A 832 22.22 -15.46 35.14
C TYR A 832 23.50 -16.22 35.56
N ARG A 833 23.89 -16.06 36.84
CA ARG A 833 24.82 -16.93 37.62
C ARG A 833 26.35 -16.73 37.54
N VAL A 834 26.87 -15.50 37.46
CA VAL A 834 28.24 -15.21 37.96
C VAL A 834 28.23 -13.98 38.86
N LYS A 835 28.80 -14.11 40.08
CA LYS A 835 28.89 -12.99 41.03
C LYS A 835 29.97 -12.00 40.61
N GLY A 836 29.61 -10.73 40.49
CA GLY A 836 30.52 -9.64 40.12
C GLY A 836 30.89 -9.63 38.64
N HIS A 837 29.96 -10.01 37.75
CA HIS A 837 30.14 -9.86 36.31
C HIS A 837 29.84 -8.42 35.86
N ASP A 838 30.79 -7.81 35.13
CA ASP A 838 30.55 -6.58 34.36
C ASP A 838 29.78 -6.90 33.06
N THR A 839 29.26 -5.87 32.40
CA THR A 839 28.55 -6.01 31.11
C THR A 839 29.52 -6.50 30.04
N GLU A 840 29.24 -7.66 29.45
CA GLU A 840 30.05 -8.24 28.37
C GLU A 840 29.35 -8.03 27.03
N VAL A 841 30.09 -7.53 26.04
CA VAL A 841 29.64 -7.33 24.66
C VAL A 841 30.58 -8.12 23.77
N SER A 842 30.01 -9.01 22.95
CA SER A 842 30.74 -9.90 22.05
C SER A 842 30.11 -9.90 20.66
N GLU A 843 30.87 -10.32 19.65
CA GLU A 843 30.40 -10.52 18.28
C GLU A 843 30.22 -12.03 18.05
N TYR A 844 29.02 -12.45 17.66
CA TYR A 844 28.72 -13.84 17.29
C TYR A 844 28.41 -13.86 15.79
N HIS A 845 29.38 -14.32 15.00
CA HIS A 845 29.35 -14.24 13.53
C HIS A 845 29.17 -12.81 13.00
N ASN A 846 27.94 -12.39 12.73
CA ASN A 846 27.56 -11.06 12.22
C ASN A 846 26.71 -10.23 13.20
N ILE A 847 26.20 -10.83 14.28
CA ILE A 847 25.35 -10.18 15.28
C ILE A 847 26.14 -9.80 16.55
N PHE A 848 25.66 -8.77 17.25
CA PHE A 848 26.17 -8.43 18.59
C PHE A 848 25.41 -9.21 19.67
N VAL A 849 26.13 -9.69 20.68
CA VAL A 849 25.58 -10.40 21.83
C VAL A 849 26.00 -9.68 23.11
N VAL A 850 25.02 -9.27 23.91
CA VAL A 850 25.22 -8.56 25.18
C VAL A 850 24.73 -9.42 26.34
N TYR A 851 25.60 -9.63 27.32
CA TYR A 851 25.21 -10.08 28.66
C TYR A 851 25.22 -8.87 29.60
N THR A 852 24.11 -8.63 30.29
CA THR A 852 24.00 -7.51 31.24
C THR A 852 24.92 -7.67 32.45
N LYS A 853 24.93 -6.72 33.39
CA LYS A 853 25.61 -6.87 34.69
C LYS A 853 24.63 -7.45 35.74
N GLU A 854 25.14 -8.06 36.81
CA GLU A 854 24.35 -8.76 37.86
C GLU A 854 23.20 -7.94 38.49
N ALA A 855 23.17 -6.61 38.31
CA ALA A 855 22.15 -5.69 38.83
C ALA A 855 21.45 -4.84 37.75
N GLU A 856 21.36 -5.32 36.51
CA GLU A 856 20.68 -4.65 35.39
C GLU A 856 19.94 -5.67 34.52
N THR A 857 18.63 -5.47 34.30
CA THR A 857 17.82 -6.32 33.42
C THR A 857 18.06 -6.01 31.95
N ALA A 858 17.73 -6.96 31.08
CA ALA A 858 17.72 -6.80 29.62
C ALA A 858 16.90 -5.57 29.20
N ASP A 859 15.65 -5.45 29.66
CA ASP A 859 14.79 -4.26 29.49
C ASP A 859 15.52 -2.98 29.87
N SER A 860 16.08 -2.89 31.09
CA SER A 860 16.78 -1.66 31.48
C SER A 860 18.07 -1.40 30.70
N TYR A 861 18.68 -2.39 30.03
CA TYR A 861 19.74 -2.15 29.05
C TYR A 861 19.17 -1.64 27.72
N ILE A 862 18.09 -2.26 27.23
CA ILE A 862 17.38 -1.95 25.98
C ILE A 862 16.80 -0.52 26.04
N GLU A 863 16.08 -0.15 27.10
CA GLU A 863 15.62 1.23 27.39
C GLU A 863 16.76 2.26 27.22
N LYS A 864 17.91 2.00 27.87
CA LYS A 864 19.06 2.92 27.88
C LYS A 864 19.74 2.98 26.52
N PHE A 865 19.77 1.88 25.76
CA PHE A 865 20.30 1.85 24.42
C PHE A 865 19.37 2.59 23.44
N ALA A 866 18.07 2.31 23.49
CA ALA A 866 17.06 2.96 22.66
C ALA A 866 17.05 4.47 22.87
N HIS A 867 16.86 4.95 24.10
CA HIS A 867 16.87 6.38 24.44
C HIS A 867 18.16 7.09 24.02
N LYS A 868 19.32 6.42 24.12
CA LYS A 868 20.62 7.02 23.77
C LYS A 868 20.86 7.07 22.26
N ASN A 869 20.34 6.12 21.50
CA ASN A 869 20.71 5.91 20.09
C ASN A 869 19.56 6.12 19.08
N SER A 870 18.33 6.35 19.52
CA SER A 870 17.16 6.62 18.65
C SER A 870 17.32 7.86 17.77
N ASN A 871 18.18 8.79 18.16
CA ASN A 871 18.55 9.94 17.31
C ASN A 871 19.47 9.55 16.12
N LYS A 872 20.16 8.41 16.18
CA LYS A 872 21.12 7.94 15.16
C LYS A 872 20.57 6.79 14.31
N TYR A 873 19.84 5.85 14.90
CA TYR A 873 19.32 4.65 14.24
C TYR A 873 17.79 4.63 14.18
N ASP A 874 17.23 3.90 13.22
CA ASP A 874 15.81 3.51 13.25
C ASP A 874 15.70 2.20 14.04
N ILE A 875 15.39 2.31 15.33
CA ILE A 875 15.50 1.20 16.28
C ILE A 875 14.17 0.44 16.36
N THR A 876 14.25 -0.87 16.19
CA THR A 876 13.15 -1.81 16.46
C THR A 876 13.54 -2.71 17.64
N VAL A 877 12.64 -2.92 18.61
CA VAL A 877 12.85 -3.83 19.74
C VAL A 877 11.92 -5.04 19.61
N ALA A 878 12.50 -6.24 19.55
CA ALA A 878 11.77 -7.50 19.58
C ALA A 878 11.61 -8.02 21.02
N THR A 879 10.39 -7.90 21.55
CA THR A 879 9.96 -8.45 22.85
C THR A 879 8.43 -8.58 22.88
N SER A 880 7.90 -9.49 23.68
CA SER A 880 6.46 -9.67 23.91
C SER A 880 5.98 -9.08 25.25
N ASP A 881 6.86 -8.47 26.05
CA ASP A 881 6.39 -7.75 27.24
C ASP A 881 5.74 -6.41 26.83
N ARG A 882 4.44 -6.29 27.10
CA ARG A 882 3.64 -5.11 26.75
C ARG A 882 4.09 -3.84 27.47
N LEU A 883 4.70 -3.95 28.64
CA LEU A 883 5.23 -2.80 29.38
C LEU A 883 6.46 -2.23 28.67
N GLU A 884 7.40 -3.09 28.27
CA GLU A 884 8.59 -2.69 27.51
C GLU A 884 8.18 -2.14 26.12
N GLN A 885 7.26 -2.81 25.41
CA GLN A 885 6.71 -2.32 24.14
C GLN A 885 6.18 -0.88 24.26
N MET A 886 5.38 -0.58 25.30
CA MET A 886 4.85 0.77 25.51
C MET A 886 5.93 1.80 25.85
N ILE A 887 6.96 1.43 26.62
CA ILE A 887 8.08 2.32 26.96
C ILE A 887 8.90 2.65 25.72
N ILE A 888 9.26 1.65 24.91
CA ILE A 888 10.05 1.81 23.69
C ILE A 888 9.30 2.61 22.62
N MET A 889 8.01 2.36 22.43
CA MET A 889 7.17 3.19 21.54
C MET A 889 7.05 4.63 22.05
N GLY A 890 6.98 4.83 23.37
CA GLY A 890 7.05 6.16 24.01
C GLY A 890 8.37 6.90 23.79
N GLN A 891 9.45 6.20 23.44
CA GLN A 891 10.75 6.78 23.06
C GLN A 891 10.89 7.01 21.54
N GLY A 892 9.83 6.79 20.75
CA GLY A 892 9.82 6.96 19.30
C GLY A 892 10.53 5.85 18.51
N CYS A 893 10.75 4.70 19.13
CA CYS A 893 11.29 3.50 18.50
C CYS A 893 10.16 2.53 18.11
N ARG A 894 10.40 1.59 17.20
CA ARG A 894 9.44 0.53 16.85
C ARG A 894 9.51 -0.63 17.85
N ALA A 895 8.40 -1.33 18.00
CA ALA A 895 8.31 -2.57 18.77
C ALA A 895 7.78 -3.71 17.89
N LEU A 896 8.32 -4.91 18.09
CA LEU A 896 8.00 -6.13 17.35
C LEU A 896 7.72 -7.25 18.35
N SER A 897 6.65 -8.03 18.17
CA SER A 897 6.35 -9.15 19.07
C SER A 897 7.26 -10.35 18.79
N ALA A 898 7.51 -11.21 19.78
CA ALA A 898 8.29 -12.43 19.53
C ALA A 898 7.64 -13.34 18.49
N ARG A 899 6.30 -13.37 18.42
CA ARG A 899 5.56 -14.11 17.41
C ARG A 899 5.80 -13.53 16.00
N SER A 900 5.70 -12.22 15.86
CA SER A 900 5.95 -11.51 14.59
C SER A 900 7.40 -11.72 14.12
N LEU A 901 8.37 -11.69 15.04
CA LEU A 901 9.76 -12.05 14.71
C LEU A 901 9.89 -13.53 14.27
N LYS A 902 9.13 -14.47 14.88
CA LYS A 902 9.11 -15.87 14.41
C LYS A 902 8.56 -15.97 12.99
N GLU A 903 7.46 -15.29 12.71
CA GLU A 903 6.80 -15.28 11.41
C GLU A 903 7.71 -14.68 10.33
N GLU A 904 8.38 -13.55 10.60
CA GLU A 904 9.39 -12.96 9.68
C GLU A 904 10.62 -13.87 9.48
N VAL A 905 11.10 -14.55 10.54
CA VAL A 905 12.20 -15.52 10.46
C VAL A 905 11.79 -16.76 9.66
N GLU A 906 10.58 -17.27 9.84
CA GLU A 906 10.08 -18.43 9.08
C GLU A 906 9.85 -18.10 7.61
N ILE A 907 9.43 -16.89 7.28
CA ILE A 907 9.34 -16.39 5.90
C ILE A 907 10.75 -16.32 5.30
N ALA A 908 11.70 -15.65 5.96
CA ALA A 908 13.09 -15.57 5.52
C ALA A 908 13.73 -16.96 5.31
N VAL A 909 13.46 -17.93 6.18
CA VAL A 909 13.96 -19.31 6.04
C VAL A 909 13.28 -20.08 4.90
N LYS A 910 12.01 -19.80 4.57
CA LYS A 910 11.32 -20.37 3.39
C LYS A 910 11.88 -19.78 2.08
N GLU A 911 12.16 -18.48 2.07
CA GLU A 911 12.72 -17.76 0.93
C GLU A 911 14.19 -18.16 0.67
N LEU A 912 15.03 -18.17 1.70
CA LEU A 912 16.41 -18.70 1.59
C LEU A 912 16.47 -20.16 1.11
N ARG A 913 15.47 -20.99 1.45
CA ARG A 913 15.37 -22.37 0.93
C ARG A 913 14.97 -22.40 -0.54
N SER A 914 14.00 -21.60 -0.97
CA SER A 914 13.59 -21.57 -2.38
C SER A 914 14.67 -21.02 -3.30
N GLU A 915 15.45 -20.03 -2.84
CA GLU A 915 16.65 -19.55 -3.52
C GLU A 915 17.71 -20.66 -3.68
N LEU A 916 17.97 -21.44 -2.62
CA LEU A 916 18.96 -22.51 -2.62
C LEU A 916 18.55 -23.69 -3.52
N ASP A 917 17.28 -24.12 -3.45
CA ASP A 917 16.72 -25.17 -4.30
C ASP A 917 16.69 -24.76 -5.79
N ALA A 918 16.42 -23.47 -6.08
CA ALA A 918 16.51 -22.92 -7.42
C ALA A 918 17.95 -22.89 -7.97
N HIS A 919 18.95 -22.70 -7.11
CA HIS A 919 20.35 -22.60 -7.51
C HIS A 919 21.04 -23.95 -7.78
N ASN A 920 20.55 -25.08 -7.27
CA ASN A 920 21.28 -26.36 -7.41
C ASN A 920 20.40 -27.61 -7.71
N PRO A 921 19.70 -27.66 -8.87
CA PRO A 921 18.76 -28.73 -9.22
C PRO A 921 19.40 -30.09 -9.59
N LYS A 922 20.66 -30.36 -9.20
CA LYS A 922 21.45 -31.48 -9.74
C LYS A 922 22.19 -32.38 -8.74
N GLU A 923 21.80 -32.40 -7.47
CA GLU A 923 22.41 -33.34 -6.50
C GLU A 923 21.40 -34.05 -5.58
N LYS A 924 20.51 -34.86 -6.19
CA LYS A 924 19.74 -35.87 -5.44
C LYS A 924 20.57 -37.15 -5.27
N HIS A 925 20.87 -37.48 -4.02
CA HIS A 925 21.51 -38.70 -3.51
C HIS A 925 23.02 -38.88 -3.76
N THR A 926 23.83 -38.19 -2.92
CA THR A 926 25.04 -38.82 -2.37
C THR A 926 24.99 -38.72 -0.84
N ILE A 927 25.24 -39.83 -0.13
CA ILE A 927 25.29 -39.85 1.33
C ILE A 927 26.72 -39.50 1.76
N GLY A 928 26.92 -38.36 2.41
CA GLY A 928 28.19 -38.08 3.09
C GLY A 928 28.74 -36.65 2.99
N ASP A 929 27.96 -35.63 3.36
CA ASP A 929 28.46 -34.43 4.04
C ASP A 929 27.31 -33.73 4.77
N ALA A 930 26.98 -34.26 5.95
CA ALA A 930 25.79 -33.88 6.72
C ALA A 930 26.09 -32.75 7.73
N VAL A 931 25.76 -31.52 7.36
CA VAL A 931 25.42 -30.49 8.35
C VAL A 931 23.98 -30.81 8.83
N ASN A 932 23.82 -31.15 10.11
CA ASN A 932 22.59 -31.74 10.65
C ASN A 932 21.40 -30.76 10.73
N PHE A 933 20.70 -30.55 9.61
CA PHE A 933 19.39 -29.87 9.59
C PHE A 933 18.32 -30.60 10.45
N SER A 934 18.51 -31.89 10.73
CA SER A 934 17.66 -32.68 11.63
C SER A 934 17.63 -32.19 13.08
N ASN A 935 18.61 -31.39 13.53
CA ASN A 935 18.59 -30.80 14.87
C ASN A 935 17.77 -29.50 14.96
N ILE A 936 17.30 -28.97 13.82
CA ILE A 936 16.64 -27.65 13.78
C ILE A 936 15.13 -27.76 14.04
N ILE A 937 14.47 -28.84 13.59
CA ILE A 937 13.02 -29.03 13.69
C ILE A 937 12.73 -30.27 14.55
N GLY A 938 12.05 -30.09 15.69
CA GLY A 938 11.79 -31.14 16.68
C GLY A 938 10.61 -32.05 16.34
N ILE A 939 10.56 -32.59 15.12
CA ILE A 939 9.47 -33.47 14.66
C ILE A 939 10.05 -34.82 14.23
N GLU A 940 9.84 -35.86 15.03
CA GLU A 940 9.95 -37.24 14.57
C GLU A 940 8.73 -37.54 13.67
N LEU A 941 8.99 -37.99 12.44
CA LEU A 941 7.96 -38.47 11.53
C LEU A 941 7.98 -40.00 11.54
N ASP A 942 6.92 -40.61 12.10
CA ASP A 942 6.64 -42.04 11.93
C ASP A 942 6.03 -42.29 10.54
N GLU A 943 6.65 -43.23 9.80
CA GLU A 943 6.33 -43.83 8.48
C GLU A 943 5.47 -43.05 7.45
#